data_AF-A0A2A3HFN2-F1
#
_entry.id   AF-A0A2A3HFN2-F1
#
_cell.length_a   1.000
_cell.length_b   1.000
_cell.length_c   1.000
_cell.angle_alpha   90.00
_cell.angle_beta   90.00
_cell.angle_gamma   90.00
#
_symmetry.space_group_name_H-M   'P 1'
#
loop_
_entity.id
_entity.type
_entity.pdbx_description
1 polymer ?
#
loop_
_entity_poly.entity_id
_entity_poly.type
_entity_poly.pdbx_seq_one_letter_code
_entity_poly.pdbx_strand_id
1 'polypeptide(L)'
;MPKRIVLFLIFTMICMTWAVPKPMESIENYNVLMVHGAYGSEKGIKANANLKEADSASKFLGDATLGSYTSEDRITKWIGTNVFEEPDIGKKRNPANAYIYNWRSFTNPANSSLNNAHELADRQWNIAENGASRFGKRRALFEEAQEVKATLRVSKNGKDSLYVGQIALDTIRQNPDLYRQLASRYILIGHSMGGIVSREYVQGDFYNGDVDKIITLDSPHEGTGALNMQIYKEARGWTDEKIRGLLMKSMASMTATGILLAVMGMEPVSVEAGMCITLFSSAIAGGASIPLTKIFSTEVYTKDDSLVHYVDPYQTGFGTIRNLNALPYDAEKLPMFRVLGSKNSMTFGDPTHVDYGLLGSLYLENFSLPVLNMIGQMGGGGDLSTIYVNALTAGIAGIVGIPLIEQGSSLVTEASGLGKHVRLLNDENVDVRKEQFNAAVQAESSDGDFATAMGIASGAVLALDFTLGLINPAAAKAAKTGIVVAFSATMGFSVIGGAVATGFDDLAESHMMPLYKKNLEKWFGNTNSFSLVNAGSSEYTPYLMEDFLYERPFVNLALLDSATLDSLQMNPEAKLNRNCYYLDSRNTARCAVGLFAKADDFRSAQRMQPVSALVPLRFRSSSDWSRMGVKVDRWERVDGLTPDGELAPKSVPIRHMERYAAPSIAVDDWIEKYSFVVDDLMPHRLRQIRMNFNYQEEIAWECDISKDAQASDACVVYKRSGGGEWAVDTTIGDNGRVRHPVQKNGIFDFEPRKYGYSNLLLLQKDNQNTVTVSTVNKIGLSNTQRFYYLFKATDNLLEPLWPLPGVAVNRVSGFSAHVSVLDYQGFSVVSARDAIFQDTSLPSPSSFLPMTRVPSGNRDAIFNSEREMSGLSGGYVWQFRTVTMDSVSAPLDSSDFYNVPFTVDTVPPSFRLSAEASALNPDSVSFLARFAWDGAGVENPDIRAMRWQLSRVDGGLADSLELSSLYDVASQDFAVPFDSASRKFLAEDGLYRVSAYAVDNAAPNASAYDAVNALVSKIADGTVSAGDWERVQGLGLNAGSASAEFRVDRTPPVLKFDKVGAVVPEGASAVGEYASLERPHRREGFAYVSDDSLLSVAYTVSS
;
A
#
# COMPACT_ATOMS: atom_id res chain seq x y z
N MET A 1 24.05 -18.11 -35.07
CA MET A 1 22.65 -18.22 -34.58
C MET A 1 21.78 -17.21 -35.31
N PRO A 2 20.67 -17.60 -35.94
CA PRO A 2 19.80 -16.66 -36.64
C PRO A 2 19.10 -15.71 -35.64
N LYS A 3 19.05 -14.42 -35.98
CA LYS A 3 18.45 -13.33 -35.16
C LYS A 3 17.04 -13.64 -34.64
N ARG A 4 16.29 -14.52 -35.31
CA ARG A 4 14.96 -14.99 -34.88
C ARG A 4 14.99 -15.91 -33.66
N ILE A 5 16.02 -16.74 -33.49
CA ILE A 5 16.19 -17.58 -32.30
C ILE A 5 16.58 -16.72 -31.09
N VAL A 6 17.41 -15.70 -31.30
CA VAL A 6 17.76 -14.72 -30.26
C VAL A 6 16.53 -13.88 -29.87
N LEU A 7 15.75 -13.41 -30.84
CA LEU A 7 14.49 -12.70 -30.55
C LEU A 7 13.45 -13.60 -29.87
N PHE A 8 13.36 -14.88 -30.26
CA PHE A 8 12.44 -15.82 -29.62
C PHE A 8 12.90 -16.19 -28.21
N LEU A 9 14.21 -16.31 -27.96
CA LEU A 9 14.79 -16.50 -26.63
C LEU A 9 14.64 -15.25 -25.75
N ILE A 10 14.81 -14.05 -26.31
CA ILE A 10 14.53 -12.79 -25.61
C ILE A 10 13.04 -12.65 -25.33
N PHE A 11 12.17 -13.02 -26.28
CA PHE A 11 10.72 -12.98 -26.10
C PHE A 11 10.25 -14.03 -25.08
N THR A 12 10.80 -15.25 -25.08
CA THR A 12 10.51 -16.27 -24.06
C THR A 12 11.09 -15.90 -22.69
N MET A 13 12.29 -15.31 -22.61
CA MET A 13 12.82 -14.75 -21.36
C MET A 13 11.97 -13.57 -20.85
N ILE A 14 11.46 -12.73 -21.74
CA ILE A 14 10.57 -11.62 -21.36
C ILE A 14 9.22 -12.18 -20.91
N CYS A 15 8.61 -13.14 -21.62
CA CYS A 15 7.32 -13.73 -21.27
C CYS A 15 7.36 -14.56 -19.98
N MET A 16 8.48 -15.23 -19.65
CA MET A 16 8.63 -15.98 -18.39
C MET A 16 8.80 -15.09 -17.13
N THR A 17 8.67 -13.76 -17.25
CA THR A 17 8.82 -12.83 -16.12
C THR A 17 7.57 -12.01 -15.79
N TRP A 18 6.41 -12.36 -16.36
CA TRP A 18 5.14 -11.66 -16.15
C TRP A 18 4.31 -12.23 -15.00
N ALA A 19 4.95 -12.47 -13.85
CA ALA A 19 4.26 -12.27 -12.58
C ALA A 19 4.88 -11.00 -12.00
N VAL A 20 4.11 -9.91 -11.93
CA VAL A 20 4.57 -8.70 -11.23
C VAL A 20 4.60 -9.07 -9.75
N PRO A 21 5.78 -9.20 -9.11
CA PRO A 21 5.82 -9.61 -7.71
C PRO A 21 5.02 -8.62 -6.87
N LYS A 22 4.08 -9.14 -6.08
CA LYS A 22 3.30 -8.35 -5.13
C LYS A 22 4.27 -7.92 -4.01
N PRO A 23 4.52 -6.61 -3.82
CA PRO A 23 5.55 -6.17 -2.88
C PRO A 23 5.06 -6.39 -1.46
N MET A 24 5.85 -7.08 -0.62
CA MET A 24 5.47 -7.45 0.74
C MET A 24 5.83 -6.36 1.75
N GLU A 25 5.01 -6.15 2.77
CA GLU A 25 5.24 -5.13 3.81
C GLU A 25 6.05 -5.67 5.01
N SER A 26 6.27 -4.82 6.02
CA SER A 26 6.85 -5.26 7.29
C SER A 26 5.92 -6.20 8.05
N ILE A 27 6.52 -7.18 8.74
CA ILE A 27 5.80 -8.19 9.53
C ILE A 27 4.83 -7.57 10.56
N GLU A 28 5.06 -6.33 11.00
CA GLU A 28 4.19 -5.61 11.94
C GLU A 28 2.78 -5.32 11.39
N ASN A 29 2.62 -5.37 10.06
CA ASN A 29 1.34 -5.14 9.37
C ASN A 29 0.59 -6.44 9.02
N TYR A 30 1.18 -7.61 9.30
CA TYR A 30 0.60 -8.92 8.99
C TYR A 30 0.09 -9.68 10.22
N ASN A 31 -0.97 -10.44 10.01
CA ASN A 31 -1.34 -11.58 10.84
C ASN A 31 -0.89 -12.86 10.14
N VAL A 32 0.04 -13.59 10.75
CA VAL A 32 0.46 -14.89 10.24
C VAL A 32 -0.43 -15.94 10.90
N LEU A 33 -1.33 -16.57 10.14
CA LEU A 33 -2.25 -17.56 10.69
C LEU A 33 -1.76 -18.97 10.40
N MET A 34 -1.69 -19.78 11.46
CA MET A 34 -1.45 -21.21 11.35
C MET A 34 -2.79 -21.91 11.13
N VAL A 35 -3.02 -22.43 9.93
CA VAL A 35 -4.28 -23.06 9.56
C VAL A 35 -4.09 -24.57 9.49
N HIS A 36 -4.74 -25.30 10.39
CA HIS A 36 -4.81 -26.76 10.31
C HIS A 36 -6.23 -27.19 9.98
N GLY A 37 -6.41 -28.13 9.06
CA GLY A 37 -7.74 -28.57 8.66
C GLY A 37 -8.12 -30.03 8.97
N ALA A 38 -7.17 -30.97 9.05
CA ALA A 38 -7.51 -32.41 9.17
C ALA A 38 -7.22 -32.97 10.56
N TYR A 39 -8.23 -33.01 11.43
CA TYR A 39 -8.22 -33.76 12.69
C TYR A 39 -9.59 -34.40 12.91
N GLY A 40 -9.68 -35.39 13.80
CA GLY A 40 -10.96 -35.90 14.26
C GLY A 40 -11.83 -34.80 14.88
N SER A 41 -13.16 -34.95 14.76
CA SER A 41 -14.13 -33.96 15.26
C SER A 41 -13.97 -33.67 16.77
N GLU A 42 -13.46 -34.64 17.53
CA GLU A 42 -13.18 -34.54 18.96
C GLU A 42 -12.03 -33.59 19.32
N LYS A 43 -11.17 -33.25 18.35
CA LYS A 43 -10.06 -32.31 18.52
C LYS A 43 -10.48 -30.85 18.36
N GLY A 44 -11.72 -30.62 17.96
CA GLY A 44 -12.33 -29.30 17.84
C GLY A 44 -12.76 -28.70 19.16
N ILE A 45 -13.68 -27.73 19.09
CA ILE A 45 -14.19 -27.00 20.24
C ILE A 45 -15.66 -27.33 20.42
N LYS A 46 -16.04 -27.74 21.63
CA LYS A 46 -17.44 -28.02 21.96
C LYS A 46 -18.25 -26.72 22.05
N ALA A 47 -19.49 -26.77 21.54
CA ALA A 47 -20.44 -25.67 21.63
C ALA A 47 -20.67 -25.26 23.10
N ASN A 48 -20.48 -23.98 23.40
CA ASN A 48 -20.61 -23.42 24.74
C ASN A 48 -20.81 -21.90 24.63
N ALA A 49 -21.99 -21.42 25.02
CA ALA A 49 -22.37 -20.01 24.99
C ALA A 49 -21.54 -19.11 25.92
N ASN A 50 -20.81 -19.69 26.88
CA ASN A 50 -19.97 -18.96 27.85
C ASN A 50 -18.51 -18.83 27.42
N LEU A 51 -18.15 -19.26 26.20
CA LEU A 51 -16.79 -19.07 25.70
C LEU A 51 -16.49 -17.57 25.60
N LYS A 52 -15.32 -17.20 26.14
CA LYS A 52 -14.84 -15.81 26.12
C LYS A 52 -14.28 -15.45 24.73
N GLU A 53 -14.25 -14.16 24.45
CA GLU A 53 -13.53 -13.59 23.31
C GLU A 53 -12.04 -13.96 23.34
N ALA A 54 -11.34 -13.82 22.22
CA ALA A 54 -9.97 -14.31 22.06
C ALA A 54 -8.96 -13.61 22.98
N ASP A 55 -9.10 -12.29 23.15
CA ASP A 55 -8.23 -11.48 24.02
C ASP A 55 -8.35 -11.89 25.50
N SER A 56 -9.57 -12.25 25.93
CA SER A 56 -9.88 -12.67 27.30
C SER A 56 -9.60 -14.17 27.56
N ALA A 57 -9.18 -14.94 26.56
CA ALA A 57 -8.90 -16.36 26.71
C ALA A 57 -7.52 -16.61 27.32
N SER A 58 -7.43 -17.48 28.33
CA SER A 58 -6.19 -17.75 29.06
C SER A 58 -5.44 -19.00 28.61
N LYS A 59 -6.04 -19.80 27.72
CA LYS A 59 -5.51 -21.06 27.20
C LYS A 59 -5.97 -21.27 25.76
N PHE A 60 -5.18 -22.04 25.02
CA PHE A 60 -5.55 -22.56 23.71
C PHE A 60 -6.84 -23.39 23.79
N LEU A 61 -7.72 -23.29 22.78
CA LEU A 61 -9.00 -24.03 22.73
C LEU A 61 -8.99 -25.15 21.66
N GLY A 62 -9.28 -26.37 22.12
CA GLY A 62 -9.22 -27.61 21.33
C GLY A 62 -7.79 -28.14 21.22
N ASP A 63 -7.60 -29.18 20.41
CA ASP A 63 -6.34 -29.94 20.33
C ASP A 63 -5.74 -29.95 18.91
N ALA A 64 -6.50 -29.56 17.90
CA ALA A 64 -6.03 -29.46 16.52
C ALA A 64 -5.14 -28.21 16.32
N THR A 65 -3.82 -28.40 16.30
CA THR A 65 -2.84 -27.32 16.15
C THR A 65 -1.58 -27.74 15.38
N LEU A 66 -0.95 -26.78 14.68
CA LEU A 66 0.35 -26.96 14.03
C LEU A 66 1.54 -26.89 15.01
N GLY A 67 1.26 -26.68 16.29
CA GLY A 67 2.24 -26.57 17.36
C GLY A 67 1.99 -25.32 18.19
N SER A 68 1.94 -25.45 19.50
CA SER A 68 1.73 -24.31 20.39
C SER A 68 2.94 -23.37 20.41
N TYR A 69 2.76 -22.16 20.93
CA TYR A 69 3.86 -21.20 21.16
C TYR A 69 4.97 -21.73 22.08
N THR A 70 4.72 -22.80 22.83
CA THR A 70 5.68 -23.42 23.76
C THR A 70 6.29 -24.71 23.22
N SER A 71 5.94 -25.12 22.00
CA SER A 71 6.42 -26.37 21.41
C SER A 71 7.74 -26.14 20.68
N GLU A 72 8.87 -26.37 21.35
CA GLU A 72 10.23 -26.07 20.83
C GLU A 72 10.53 -26.71 19.47
N ASP A 73 10.02 -27.91 19.23
CA ASP A 73 10.32 -28.68 18.01
C ASP A 73 9.30 -28.49 16.89
N ARG A 74 8.35 -27.55 17.03
CA ARG A 74 7.27 -27.31 16.07
C ARG A 74 7.44 -26.02 15.27
N ILE A 75 6.86 -26.03 14.07
CA ILE A 75 6.94 -24.93 13.08
C ILE A 75 6.55 -23.56 13.66
N THR A 76 5.52 -23.48 14.51
CA THR A 76 5.07 -22.21 15.10
C THR A 76 6.19 -21.49 15.86
N LYS A 77 6.87 -22.20 16.78
CA LYS A 77 7.98 -21.62 17.53
C LYS A 77 9.21 -21.41 16.64
N TRP A 78 9.47 -22.35 15.72
CA TRP A 78 10.59 -22.23 14.79
C TRP A 78 10.51 -20.99 13.89
N ILE A 79 9.34 -20.68 13.28
CA ILE A 79 9.14 -19.49 12.47
C ILE A 79 9.27 -18.23 13.34
N GLY A 80 8.58 -18.20 14.49
CA GLY A 80 8.61 -17.06 15.41
C GLY A 80 10.04 -16.70 15.83
N THR A 81 10.86 -17.70 16.16
CA THR A 81 12.24 -17.48 16.63
C THR A 81 13.25 -17.27 15.50
N ASN A 82 13.26 -18.11 14.46
CA ASN A 82 14.32 -18.09 13.43
C ASN A 82 14.03 -17.12 12.28
N VAL A 83 12.76 -16.89 11.96
CA VAL A 83 12.36 -16.01 10.85
C VAL A 83 11.98 -14.62 11.35
N PHE A 84 11.06 -14.54 12.32
CA PHE A 84 10.53 -13.27 12.84
C PHE A 84 11.29 -12.72 14.05
N GLU A 85 12.23 -13.49 14.59
CA GLU A 85 13.10 -13.09 15.70
C GLU A 85 12.33 -12.54 16.90
N GLU A 86 11.19 -13.17 17.19
CA GLU A 86 10.39 -12.86 18.36
C GLU A 86 11.17 -13.17 19.64
N PRO A 87 11.19 -12.25 20.61
CA PRO A 87 11.89 -12.49 21.87
C PRO A 87 11.33 -13.73 22.57
N ASP A 88 12.21 -14.58 23.11
CA ASP A 88 11.76 -15.72 23.90
C ASP A 88 11.32 -15.25 25.29
N ILE A 89 10.02 -14.99 25.40
CA ILE A 89 9.36 -14.62 26.65
C ILE A 89 8.75 -15.84 27.38
N GLY A 90 9.12 -17.05 26.95
CA GLY A 90 8.68 -18.32 27.53
C GLY A 90 7.16 -18.47 27.55
N LYS A 91 6.62 -18.91 28.70
CA LYS A 91 5.18 -19.16 28.90
C LYS A 91 4.30 -17.91 28.82
N LYS A 92 4.88 -16.71 28.75
CA LYS A 92 4.14 -15.45 28.55
C LYS A 92 3.78 -15.22 27.07
N ARG A 93 4.33 -16.03 26.14
CA ARG A 93 4.03 -15.93 24.71
C ARG A 93 2.57 -16.28 24.44
N ASN A 94 1.88 -15.37 23.78
CA ASN A 94 0.47 -15.46 23.41
C ASN A 94 0.23 -14.66 22.11
N PRO A 95 -0.97 -14.76 21.50
CA PRO A 95 -1.25 -14.06 20.24
C PRO A 95 -1.16 -12.53 20.31
N ALA A 96 -1.33 -11.93 21.50
CA ALA A 96 -1.24 -10.48 21.68
C ALA A 96 0.21 -9.95 21.61
N ASN A 97 1.21 -10.84 21.79
CA ASN A 97 2.64 -10.49 21.72
C ASN A 97 3.44 -11.31 20.70
N ALA A 98 2.75 -12.03 19.80
CA ALA A 98 3.34 -12.77 18.69
C ALA A 98 2.77 -12.26 17.35
N TYR A 99 3.57 -12.34 16.28
CA TYR A 99 3.09 -12.08 14.91
C TYR A 99 2.16 -13.20 14.44
N ILE A 100 2.44 -14.41 14.89
CA ILE A 100 1.68 -15.62 14.57
C ILE A 100 0.43 -15.70 15.44
N TYR A 101 -0.73 -15.88 14.82
CA TYR A 101 -1.98 -16.24 15.49
C TYR A 101 -2.19 -17.76 15.45
N ASN A 102 -2.27 -18.36 16.62
CA ASN A 102 -2.60 -19.77 16.85
C ASN A 102 -3.21 -19.92 18.25
N TRP A 103 -4.49 -19.59 18.40
CA TRP A 103 -5.16 -19.56 19.71
C TRP A 103 -6.30 -20.56 19.89
N ARG A 104 -6.77 -21.16 18.80
CA ARG A 104 -7.75 -22.22 18.84
C ARG A 104 -7.73 -23.07 17.56
N SER A 105 -8.30 -24.26 17.67
CA SER A 105 -8.68 -25.11 16.53
C SER A 105 -9.97 -24.62 15.84
N PHE A 106 -10.29 -25.20 14.68
CA PHE A 106 -11.65 -25.12 14.12
C PHE A 106 -12.63 -25.82 15.06
N THR A 107 -13.90 -25.38 15.06
CA THR A 107 -14.92 -25.97 15.93
C THR A 107 -15.18 -27.44 15.61
N ASN A 108 -15.17 -27.79 14.33
CA ASN A 108 -15.15 -29.17 13.86
C ASN A 108 -14.06 -29.34 12.78
N PRO A 109 -12.85 -29.80 13.15
CA PRO A 109 -11.80 -30.05 12.19
C PRO A 109 -12.19 -31.07 11.10
N ALA A 110 -13.03 -32.07 11.42
CA ALA A 110 -13.52 -33.06 10.46
C ALA A 110 -14.66 -32.55 9.54
N ASN A 111 -14.89 -31.23 9.49
CA ASN A 111 -15.87 -30.60 8.61
C ASN A 111 -15.31 -30.37 7.19
N SER A 112 -16.18 -30.07 6.23
CA SER A 112 -15.76 -29.71 4.88
C SER A 112 -14.89 -28.44 4.89
N SER A 113 -13.96 -28.32 3.92
CA SER A 113 -13.13 -27.11 3.84
C SER A 113 -13.93 -25.85 3.58
N LEU A 114 -15.08 -25.95 2.90
CA LEU A 114 -16.03 -24.85 2.73
C LEU A 114 -16.51 -24.29 4.09
N ASN A 115 -17.02 -25.16 4.96
CA ASN A 115 -17.50 -24.73 6.28
C ASN A 115 -16.35 -24.18 7.15
N ASN A 116 -15.17 -24.81 7.09
CA ASN A 116 -13.99 -24.33 7.81
C ASN A 116 -13.46 -23.01 7.22
N ALA A 117 -13.67 -22.73 5.93
CA ALA A 117 -13.30 -21.45 5.31
C ALA A 117 -14.24 -20.32 5.77
N HIS A 118 -15.54 -20.60 5.95
CA HIS A 118 -16.44 -19.67 6.65
C HIS A 118 -15.95 -19.42 8.08
N GLU A 119 -15.60 -20.45 8.85
CA GLU A 119 -15.05 -20.26 10.21
C GLU A 119 -13.70 -19.51 10.22
N LEU A 120 -12.88 -19.66 9.18
CA LEU A 120 -11.61 -18.98 9.05
C LEU A 120 -11.80 -17.46 8.95
N ALA A 121 -12.71 -17.01 8.08
CA ALA A 121 -12.73 -15.60 7.68
C ALA A 121 -14.12 -14.98 7.50
N ASP A 122 -15.20 -15.76 7.41
CA ASP A 122 -16.55 -15.21 7.37
C ASP A 122 -16.94 -14.66 8.74
N ARG A 123 -17.02 -13.33 8.81
CA ARG A 123 -17.35 -12.61 10.05
C ARG A 123 -18.71 -13.04 10.60
N GLN A 124 -19.62 -13.53 9.75
CA GLN A 124 -20.96 -14.01 10.11
C GLN A 124 -21.00 -15.41 10.72
N TRP A 125 -19.89 -16.13 10.75
CA TRP A 125 -19.84 -17.55 11.10
C TRP A 125 -20.51 -17.94 12.44
N ASN A 126 -20.45 -17.09 13.47
CA ASN A 126 -20.98 -17.41 14.82
C ASN A 126 -21.99 -16.38 15.34
N ILE A 127 -22.81 -15.80 14.45
CA ILE A 127 -23.95 -14.95 14.82
C ILE A 127 -24.99 -15.76 15.61
N ALA A 128 -25.69 -15.09 16.53
CA ALA A 128 -26.74 -15.69 17.35
C ALA A 128 -27.99 -16.06 16.54
N GLU A 129 -28.18 -17.35 16.26
CA GLU A 129 -29.50 -17.87 15.85
C GLU A 129 -30.41 -17.95 17.09
N ASN A 130 -31.39 -17.05 17.20
CA ASN A 130 -32.37 -16.97 18.31
C ASN A 130 -31.83 -16.41 19.65
N GLY A 131 -30.88 -15.46 19.60
CA GLY A 131 -30.47 -14.69 20.79
C GLY A 131 -29.35 -15.32 21.63
N ALA A 132 -28.79 -16.46 21.21
CA ALA A 132 -27.55 -17.02 21.77
C ALA A 132 -26.60 -17.51 20.67
N SER A 133 -25.34 -17.09 20.73
CA SER A 133 -24.28 -17.60 19.86
C SER A 133 -23.83 -18.99 20.29
N ARG A 134 -23.68 -19.92 19.33
CA ARG A 134 -23.35 -21.34 19.59
C ARG A 134 -21.99 -21.50 20.28
N PHE A 135 -21.04 -20.64 19.94
CA PHE A 135 -19.69 -20.63 20.51
C PHE A 135 -19.39 -19.37 21.34
N GLY A 136 -20.41 -18.83 22.01
CA GLY A 136 -20.27 -17.70 22.93
C GLY A 136 -19.74 -16.45 22.22
N LYS A 137 -18.67 -15.85 22.74
CA LYS A 137 -18.06 -14.64 22.16
C LYS A 137 -16.96 -14.92 21.14
N ARG A 138 -16.82 -16.16 20.66
CA ARG A 138 -15.83 -16.50 19.61
C ARG A 138 -16.25 -15.94 18.26
N ARG A 139 -15.26 -15.64 17.42
CA ARG A 139 -15.43 -15.02 16.10
C ARG A 139 -14.64 -15.80 15.05
N ALA A 140 -14.74 -15.41 13.79
CA ALA A 140 -13.89 -15.97 12.75
C ALA A 140 -12.40 -15.79 13.11
N LEU A 141 -11.55 -16.77 12.75
CA LEU A 141 -10.13 -16.75 13.13
C LEU A 141 -9.42 -15.47 12.69
N PHE A 142 -9.78 -14.91 11.52
CA PHE A 142 -9.25 -13.65 11.03
C PHE A 142 -9.57 -12.48 11.97
N GLU A 143 -10.81 -12.41 12.43
CA GLU A 143 -11.27 -11.36 13.34
C GLU A 143 -10.64 -11.52 14.72
N GLU A 144 -10.53 -12.75 15.22
CA GLU A 144 -9.86 -13.01 16.49
C GLU A 144 -8.36 -12.63 16.45
N ALA A 145 -7.68 -12.83 15.32
CA ALA A 145 -6.30 -12.40 15.13
C ALA A 145 -6.12 -10.87 15.18
N GLN A 146 -7.14 -10.12 14.73
CA GLN A 146 -7.17 -8.66 14.89
C GLN A 146 -7.52 -8.28 16.33
N GLU A 147 -8.49 -8.97 16.94
CA GLU A 147 -9.00 -8.71 18.28
C GLU A 147 -7.88 -8.75 19.32
N VAL A 148 -7.08 -9.81 19.33
CA VAL A 148 -5.97 -10.00 20.30
C VAL A 148 -4.84 -8.98 20.14
N LYS A 149 -4.75 -8.30 18.99
CA LYS A 149 -3.76 -7.25 18.72
C LYS A 149 -4.34 -5.83 18.83
N ALA A 150 -5.65 -5.70 19.02
CA ALA A 150 -6.33 -4.41 19.05
C ALA A 150 -6.10 -3.71 20.39
N THR A 151 -5.43 -2.56 20.36
CA THR A 151 -5.22 -1.71 21.53
C THR A 151 -5.44 -0.25 21.16
N LEU A 152 -6.24 0.48 21.94
CA LEU A 152 -6.53 1.89 21.72
C LEU A 152 -6.37 2.68 23.02
N ARG A 153 -5.48 3.68 23.02
CA ARG A 153 -5.35 4.64 24.13
C ARG A 153 -6.15 5.89 23.82
N VAL A 154 -7.06 6.26 24.73
CA VAL A 154 -7.85 7.50 24.64
C VAL A 154 -7.55 8.35 25.86
N SER A 155 -7.05 9.56 25.65
CA SER A 155 -6.88 10.56 26.71
C SER A 155 -8.08 11.49 26.72
N LYS A 156 -8.86 11.49 27.80
CA LYS A 156 -9.97 12.44 27.99
C LYS A 156 -9.84 13.11 29.36
N ASN A 157 -9.81 14.43 29.38
CA ASN A 157 -9.66 15.24 30.60
C ASN A 157 -8.45 14.84 31.47
N GLY A 158 -7.32 14.51 30.84
CA GLY A 158 -6.09 14.11 31.54
C GLY A 158 -6.12 12.73 32.20
N LYS A 159 -7.14 11.89 31.91
CA LYS A 159 -7.15 10.47 32.26
C LYS A 159 -6.99 9.62 31.00
N ASP A 160 -5.90 8.88 30.95
CA ASP A 160 -5.63 7.90 29.90
C ASP A 160 -6.40 6.60 30.17
N SER A 161 -7.25 6.21 29.24
CA SER A 161 -7.96 4.92 29.25
C SER A 161 -7.41 4.05 28.12
N LEU A 162 -7.04 2.80 28.42
CA LEU A 162 -6.62 1.81 27.45
C LEU A 162 -7.77 0.84 27.19
N TYR A 163 -8.29 0.84 25.97
CA TYR A 163 -9.20 -0.18 25.46
C TYR A 163 -8.38 -1.29 24.79
N VAL A 164 -8.77 -2.55 25.02
CA VAL A 164 -8.17 -3.73 24.40
C VAL A 164 -9.26 -4.67 23.88
N GLY A 165 -8.89 -5.66 23.07
CA GLY A 165 -9.80 -6.70 22.59
C GLY A 165 -10.89 -6.16 21.66
N GLN A 166 -12.08 -6.76 21.72
CA GLN A 166 -13.15 -6.47 20.79
C GLN A 166 -13.61 -5.00 20.84
N ILE A 167 -13.68 -4.40 22.02
CA ILE A 167 -14.08 -2.99 22.19
C ILE A 167 -13.09 -2.06 21.45
N ALA A 168 -11.79 -2.35 21.55
CA ALA A 168 -10.78 -1.59 20.82
C ALA A 168 -10.91 -1.81 19.31
N LEU A 169 -11.08 -3.07 18.87
CA LEU A 169 -11.23 -3.43 17.46
C LEU A 169 -12.43 -2.71 16.81
N ASP A 170 -13.58 -2.70 17.48
CA ASP A 170 -14.80 -2.05 16.97
C ASP A 170 -14.61 -0.54 16.89
N THR A 171 -14.00 0.07 17.92
CA THR A 171 -13.71 1.50 17.92
C THR A 171 -12.74 1.86 16.79
N ILE A 172 -11.70 1.04 16.57
CA ILE A 172 -10.73 1.25 15.50
C ILE A 172 -11.41 1.15 14.12
N ARG A 173 -12.29 0.16 13.90
CA ARG A 173 -13.02 -0.02 12.62
C ARG A 173 -13.94 1.16 12.28
N GLN A 174 -14.54 1.78 13.29
CA GLN A 174 -15.40 2.95 13.11
C GLN A 174 -14.62 4.22 12.74
N ASN A 175 -13.29 4.26 12.96
CA ASN A 175 -12.44 5.43 12.76
C ASN A 175 -11.36 5.17 11.69
N PRO A 176 -11.47 5.74 10.47
CA PRO A 176 -10.54 5.49 9.36
C PRO A 176 -9.05 5.70 9.71
N ASP A 177 -8.78 6.64 10.61
CA ASP A 177 -7.42 7.05 10.99
C ASP A 177 -6.73 6.01 11.89
N LEU A 178 -7.51 5.27 12.68
CA LEU A 178 -7.00 4.30 13.65
C LEU A 178 -6.71 2.93 13.01
N TYR A 179 -7.33 2.62 11.87
CA TYR A 179 -7.29 1.27 11.29
C TYR A 179 -5.88 0.77 10.96
N ARG A 180 -4.97 1.69 10.62
CA ARG A 180 -3.58 1.38 10.24
C ARG A 180 -2.73 0.91 11.43
N GLN A 181 -3.28 0.95 12.65
CA GLN A 181 -2.68 0.35 13.85
C GLN A 181 -2.94 -1.16 13.93
N LEU A 182 -3.90 -1.68 13.17
CA LEU A 182 -4.22 -3.10 13.10
C LEU A 182 -3.51 -3.74 11.91
N ALA A 183 -2.85 -4.86 12.17
CA ALA A 183 -2.49 -5.79 11.12
C ALA A 183 -3.80 -6.32 10.49
N SER A 184 -3.99 -6.10 9.19
CA SER A 184 -5.21 -6.47 8.47
C SER A 184 -4.95 -7.29 7.21
N ARG A 185 -3.67 -7.55 6.91
CA ARG A 185 -3.25 -8.50 5.89
C ARG A 185 -2.91 -9.84 6.51
N TYR A 186 -3.14 -10.90 5.76
CA TYR A 186 -2.96 -12.26 6.25
C TYR A 186 -1.92 -13.02 5.42
N ILE A 187 -1.00 -13.69 6.12
CA ILE A 187 -0.19 -14.77 5.57
C ILE A 187 -0.74 -16.06 6.16
N LEU A 188 -1.26 -16.95 5.32
CA LEU A 188 -1.83 -18.21 5.75
C LEU A 188 -0.80 -19.31 5.58
N ILE A 189 -0.43 -19.99 6.67
CA ILE A 189 0.42 -21.18 6.62
C ILE A 189 -0.48 -22.37 6.93
N GLY A 190 -0.93 -23.01 5.85
CA GLY A 190 -1.85 -24.13 5.88
C GLY A 190 -1.11 -25.45 5.76
N HIS A 191 -1.34 -26.39 6.66
CA HIS A 191 -0.88 -27.78 6.49
C HIS A 191 -2.06 -28.71 6.27
N SER A 192 -1.85 -29.73 5.44
CA SER A 192 -2.89 -30.71 5.11
C SER A 192 -4.14 -29.97 4.59
N MET A 193 -5.32 -30.29 5.10
CA MET A 193 -6.57 -29.60 4.75
C MET A 193 -6.58 -28.10 5.09
N GLY A 194 -5.68 -27.60 5.94
CA GLY A 194 -5.59 -26.17 6.23
C GLY A 194 -5.18 -25.34 5.01
N GLY A 195 -4.35 -25.90 4.12
CA GLY A 195 -4.05 -25.26 2.83
C GLY A 195 -5.25 -25.27 1.88
N ILE A 196 -6.10 -26.29 1.96
CA ILE A 196 -7.35 -26.36 1.18
C ILE A 196 -8.38 -25.36 1.70
N VAL A 197 -8.53 -25.25 3.02
CA VAL A 197 -9.38 -24.23 3.66
C VAL A 197 -8.93 -22.81 3.27
N SER A 198 -7.62 -22.56 3.28
CA SER A 198 -7.05 -21.27 2.85
C SER A 198 -7.36 -20.99 1.38
N ARG A 199 -7.25 -22.00 0.51
CA ARG A 199 -7.56 -21.90 -0.92
C ARG A 199 -9.06 -21.68 -1.17
N GLU A 200 -9.91 -22.40 -0.47
CA GLU A 200 -11.37 -22.27 -0.52
C GLU A 200 -11.80 -20.85 -0.15
N TYR A 201 -11.19 -20.25 0.89
CA TYR A 201 -11.47 -18.85 1.25
C TYR A 201 -11.17 -17.89 0.09
N VAL A 202 -9.98 -17.96 -0.51
CA VAL A 202 -9.57 -16.98 -1.54
C VAL A 202 -10.20 -17.22 -2.92
N GLN A 203 -10.79 -18.39 -3.14
CA GLN A 203 -11.62 -18.68 -4.31
C GLN A 203 -13.13 -18.45 -4.06
N GLY A 204 -13.54 -18.27 -2.80
CA GLY A 204 -14.92 -18.07 -2.41
C GLY A 204 -15.45 -16.68 -2.77
N ASP A 205 -16.77 -16.57 -2.88
CA ASP A 205 -17.48 -15.30 -3.12
C ASP A 205 -17.45 -14.36 -1.90
N PHE A 206 -17.12 -14.89 -0.73
CA PHE A 206 -16.88 -14.15 0.51
C PHE A 206 -15.40 -13.77 0.72
N TYR A 207 -14.53 -13.95 -0.29
CA TYR A 207 -13.15 -13.49 -0.22
C TYR A 207 -13.08 -11.96 -0.21
N ASN A 208 -12.45 -11.41 0.82
CA ASN A 208 -12.39 -9.96 0.97
C ASN A 208 -11.13 -9.32 0.36
N GLY A 209 -10.24 -10.07 -0.28
CA GLY A 209 -9.00 -9.52 -0.84
C GLY A 209 -7.92 -9.22 0.20
N ASP A 210 -8.02 -9.78 1.41
CA ASP A 210 -7.17 -9.47 2.59
C ASP A 210 -5.99 -10.44 2.81
N VAL A 211 -5.92 -11.53 2.04
CA VAL A 211 -4.78 -12.49 2.06
C VAL A 211 -3.75 -12.07 1.04
N ASP A 212 -2.49 -11.96 1.46
CA ASP A 212 -1.37 -11.60 0.58
C ASP A 212 -0.60 -12.84 0.12
N LYS A 213 -0.52 -13.86 0.99
CA LYS A 213 0.23 -15.09 0.74
C LYS A 213 -0.42 -16.31 1.39
N ILE A 214 -0.43 -17.43 0.66
CA ILE A 214 -0.78 -18.76 1.15
C ILE A 214 0.42 -19.67 0.97
N ILE A 215 0.89 -20.24 2.07
CA ILE A 215 1.89 -21.29 2.11
C ILE A 215 1.17 -22.59 2.43
N THR A 216 1.21 -23.56 1.52
CA THR A 216 0.63 -24.89 1.74
C THR A 216 1.71 -25.91 2.01
N LEU A 217 1.51 -26.70 3.06
CA LEU A 217 2.42 -27.74 3.52
C LEU A 217 1.71 -29.08 3.36
N ASP A 218 2.11 -29.83 2.35
CA ASP A 218 1.60 -31.16 2.04
C ASP A 218 0.06 -31.22 2.01
N SER A 219 -0.55 -30.28 1.28
CA SER A 219 -2.01 -30.14 1.18
C SER A 219 -2.56 -30.93 0.00
N PRO A 220 -3.64 -31.72 0.17
CA PRO A 220 -4.21 -32.55 -0.92
C PRO A 220 -5.06 -31.71 -1.88
N HIS A 221 -4.42 -30.93 -2.75
CA HIS A 221 -5.09 -29.99 -3.66
C HIS A 221 -6.04 -30.65 -4.66
N GLU A 222 -5.88 -31.96 -4.90
CA GLU A 222 -6.71 -32.78 -5.79
C GLU A 222 -7.52 -33.83 -5.02
N GLY A 223 -7.45 -33.82 -3.68
CA GLY A 223 -8.07 -34.83 -2.83
C GLY A 223 -7.10 -35.93 -2.39
N THR A 224 -7.61 -36.86 -1.58
CA THR A 224 -6.86 -38.04 -1.13
C THR A 224 -7.79 -39.22 -0.83
N GLY A 225 -7.34 -40.43 -1.19
CA GLY A 225 -7.99 -41.69 -0.79
C GLY A 225 -7.64 -42.17 0.62
N ALA A 226 -6.69 -41.51 1.30
CA ALA A 226 -6.15 -41.95 2.58
C ALA A 226 -7.19 -41.98 3.72
N LEU A 227 -8.19 -41.08 3.69
CA LEU A 227 -9.27 -41.09 4.69
C LEU A 227 -10.19 -42.30 4.53
N ASN A 228 -10.52 -42.68 3.28
CA ASN A 228 -11.29 -43.89 2.99
C ASN A 228 -10.54 -45.14 3.50
N MET A 229 -9.21 -45.15 3.41
CA MET A 229 -8.38 -46.22 3.98
C MET A 229 -8.45 -46.29 5.51
N GLN A 230 -8.45 -45.14 6.21
CA GLN A 230 -8.57 -45.12 7.68
C GLN A 230 -9.91 -45.70 8.15
N ILE A 231 -11.01 -45.33 7.50
CA ILE A 231 -12.34 -45.89 7.79
C ILE A 231 -12.37 -47.40 7.52
N TYR A 232 -11.78 -47.83 6.40
CA TYR A 232 -11.74 -49.24 6.02
C TYR A 232 -10.96 -50.09 7.04
N LYS A 233 -9.88 -49.56 7.62
CA LYS A 233 -9.13 -50.20 8.69
C LYS A 233 -10.00 -50.44 9.93
N GLU A 234 -10.70 -49.41 10.41
CA GLU A 234 -11.54 -49.52 11.61
C GLU A 234 -12.61 -50.61 11.44
N ALA A 235 -13.24 -50.67 10.26
CA ALA A 235 -14.22 -51.68 9.93
C ALA A 235 -13.68 -53.12 9.98
N ARG A 236 -12.37 -53.34 9.76
CA ARG A 236 -11.77 -54.69 9.76
C ARG A 236 -11.20 -55.15 11.10
N GLY A 237 -11.08 -54.28 12.10
CA GLY A 237 -10.67 -54.66 13.47
C GLY A 237 -9.36 -55.46 13.51
N TRP A 238 -8.31 -54.92 12.90
CA TRP A 238 -7.01 -55.58 12.78
C TRP A 238 -6.32 -55.75 14.14
N THR A 239 -5.94 -56.99 14.46
CA THR A 239 -5.11 -57.34 15.62
C THR A 239 -3.82 -58.02 15.15
N ASP A 240 -2.75 -57.92 15.93
CA ASP A 240 -1.44 -58.53 15.60
C ASP A 240 -1.56 -60.03 15.27
N GLU A 241 -2.43 -60.75 15.97
CA GLU A 241 -2.68 -62.17 15.77
C GLU A 241 -3.37 -62.47 14.44
N LYS A 242 -4.38 -61.68 14.04
CA LYS A 242 -5.04 -61.80 12.74
C LYS A 242 -4.10 -61.46 11.58
N ILE A 243 -3.28 -60.43 11.76
CA ILE A 243 -2.27 -60.01 10.78
C ILE A 243 -1.25 -61.12 10.55
N ARG A 244 -0.67 -61.67 11.62
CA ARG A 244 0.27 -62.80 11.53
C ARG A 244 -0.34 -64.02 10.86
N GLY A 245 -1.61 -64.32 11.16
CA GLY A 245 -2.34 -65.41 10.52
C GLY A 245 -2.54 -65.22 9.00
N LEU A 246 -2.80 -64.00 8.54
CA LEU A 246 -2.91 -63.67 7.11
C LEU A 246 -1.57 -63.74 6.38
N LEU A 247 -0.50 -63.25 7.01
CA LEU A 247 0.87 -63.30 6.47
C LEU A 247 1.35 -64.75 6.28
N MET A 248 1.16 -65.62 7.29
CA MET A 248 1.56 -67.02 7.20
C MET A 248 0.77 -67.80 6.12
N LYS A 249 -0.52 -67.47 5.92
CA LYS A 249 -1.37 -68.11 4.90
C LYS A 249 -1.01 -67.70 3.46
N SER A 250 -0.52 -66.48 3.26
CA SER A 250 -0.17 -65.94 1.94
C SER A 250 1.26 -66.26 1.50
N MET A 251 2.13 -66.65 2.44
CA MET A 251 3.56 -66.92 2.22
C MET A 251 3.84 -67.92 1.07
N ALA A 252 3.20 -69.10 1.08
CA ALA A 252 3.49 -70.14 0.09
C ALA A 252 3.10 -69.72 -1.35
N SER A 253 1.96 -69.03 -1.50
CA SER A 253 1.53 -68.47 -2.78
C SER A 253 2.43 -67.32 -3.26
N MET A 254 2.95 -66.51 -2.33
CA MET A 254 3.87 -65.43 -2.65
C MET A 254 5.23 -65.97 -3.12
N THR A 255 5.81 -66.96 -2.43
CA THR A 255 7.07 -67.59 -2.85
C THR A 255 6.96 -68.14 -4.27
N ALA A 256 5.90 -68.91 -4.56
CA ALA A 256 5.70 -69.51 -5.87
C ALA A 256 5.58 -68.45 -6.97
N THR A 257 4.85 -67.37 -6.71
CA THR A 257 4.64 -66.32 -7.71
C THR A 257 5.83 -65.39 -7.85
N GLY A 258 6.55 -65.10 -6.77
CA GLY A 258 7.80 -64.34 -6.82
C GLY A 258 8.84 -65.04 -7.68
N ILE A 259 9.01 -66.36 -7.50
CA ILE A 259 9.88 -67.17 -8.35
C ILE A 259 9.39 -67.14 -9.80
N LEU A 260 8.08 -67.31 -10.03
CA LEU A 260 7.52 -67.27 -11.37
C LEU A 260 7.78 -65.93 -12.07
N LEU A 261 7.52 -64.81 -11.39
CA LEU A 261 7.72 -63.46 -11.90
C LEU A 261 9.20 -63.17 -12.17
N ALA A 262 10.09 -63.60 -11.27
CA ALA A 262 11.54 -63.42 -11.46
C ALA A 262 12.12 -64.29 -12.57
N VAL A 263 11.60 -65.52 -12.75
CA VAL A 263 12.09 -66.46 -13.77
C VAL A 263 11.56 -66.12 -15.15
N MET A 264 10.29 -65.73 -15.24
CA MET A 264 9.62 -65.37 -16.50
C MET A 264 9.80 -63.90 -16.89
N GLY A 265 10.24 -63.06 -15.96
CA GLY A 265 10.52 -61.64 -16.20
C GLY A 265 11.61 -61.46 -17.26
N MET A 266 11.34 -60.57 -18.21
CA MET A 266 12.27 -60.17 -19.27
C MET A 266 12.79 -58.75 -19.08
N GLU A 267 12.21 -58.00 -18.14
CA GLU A 267 12.60 -56.63 -17.81
C GLU A 267 13.09 -56.55 -16.36
N PRO A 268 14.06 -55.67 -16.04
CA PRO A 268 14.60 -55.51 -14.68
C PRO A 268 13.52 -55.38 -13.61
N VAL A 269 12.52 -54.53 -13.83
CA VAL A 269 11.43 -54.30 -12.89
C VAL A 269 10.66 -55.57 -12.57
N SER A 270 10.38 -56.43 -13.57
CA SER A 270 9.68 -57.71 -13.36
C SER A 270 10.52 -58.72 -12.57
N VAL A 271 11.83 -58.74 -12.82
CA VAL A 271 12.78 -59.62 -12.13
C VAL A 271 12.97 -59.20 -10.69
N GLU A 272 13.19 -57.90 -10.46
CA GLU A 272 13.37 -57.29 -9.15
C GLU A 272 12.10 -57.43 -8.31
N ALA A 273 10.93 -57.21 -8.90
CA ALA A 273 9.63 -57.49 -8.28
C ALA A 273 9.55 -58.93 -7.77
N GLY A 274 9.88 -59.90 -8.64
CA GLY A 274 9.78 -61.31 -8.29
C GLY A 274 10.76 -61.71 -7.19
N MET A 275 11.95 -61.14 -7.22
CA MET A 275 12.95 -61.29 -6.17
C MET A 275 12.47 -60.68 -4.85
N CYS A 276 11.96 -59.45 -4.84
CA CYS A 276 11.37 -58.78 -3.66
C CYS A 276 10.23 -59.61 -3.05
N ILE A 277 9.34 -60.17 -3.86
CA ILE A 277 8.25 -61.04 -3.40
C ILE A 277 8.82 -62.32 -2.73
N THR A 278 9.83 -62.94 -3.35
CA THR A 278 10.44 -64.18 -2.83
C THR A 278 11.22 -63.92 -1.55
N LEU A 279 11.98 -62.82 -1.49
CA LEU A 279 12.70 -62.32 -0.32
C LEU A 279 11.78 -62.13 0.87
N PHE A 280 10.67 -61.45 0.63
CA PHE A 280 9.67 -61.19 1.66
C PHE A 280 9.08 -62.48 2.23
N SER A 281 8.76 -63.46 1.36
CA SER A 281 8.23 -64.74 1.82
C SER A 281 9.21 -65.48 2.75
N SER A 282 10.52 -65.37 2.49
CA SER A 282 11.57 -65.89 3.36
C SER A 282 11.67 -65.13 4.70
N ALA A 283 11.44 -63.81 4.70
CA ALA A 283 11.42 -63.00 5.93
C ALA A 283 10.25 -63.34 6.86
N ILE A 284 9.06 -63.61 6.31
CA ILE A 284 7.93 -64.15 7.10
C ILE A 284 8.32 -65.49 7.73
N ALA A 285 8.89 -66.40 6.94
CA ALA A 285 9.31 -67.73 7.41
C ALA A 285 10.36 -67.64 8.53
N GLY A 286 11.21 -66.60 8.51
CA GLY A 286 12.23 -66.33 9.51
C GLY A 286 11.73 -65.65 10.81
N GLY A 287 10.45 -65.30 10.90
CA GLY A 287 9.84 -64.75 12.12
C GLY A 287 10.05 -63.25 12.34
N ALA A 288 10.30 -62.46 11.29
CA ALA A 288 10.48 -61.01 11.40
C ALA A 288 9.24 -60.32 12.04
N SER A 289 9.47 -59.45 13.03
CA SER A 289 8.42 -58.65 13.65
C SER A 289 8.03 -57.47 12.74
N ILE A 290 6.82 -57.47 12.20
CA ILE A 290 6.32 -56.40 11.33
C ILE A 290 5.46 -55.43 12.14
N PRO A 291 5.84 -54.15 12.28
CA PRO A 291 5.14 -53.18 13.13
C PRO A 291 3.90 -52.57 12.45
N LEU A 292 3.02 -53.40 11.87
CA LEU A 292 1.82 -52.95 11.15
C LEU A 292 0.84 -52.12 12.03
N THR A 293 0.94 -52.25 13.35
CA THR A 293 0.15 -51.47 14.31
C THR A 293 0.55 -49.99 14.39
N LYS A 294 1.73 -49.60 13.90
CA LYS A 294 2.23 -48.21 13.93
C LYS A 294 1.73 -47.32 12.78
N ILE A 295 1.04 -47.89 11.80
CA ILE A 295 0.87 -47.33 10.44
C ILE A 295 -0.13 -46.18 10.34
N PHE A 296 -0.96 -45.96 11.36
CA PHE A 296 -2.00 -44.93 11.31
C PHE A 296 -1.97 -44.11 12.59
N SER A 297 -2.03 -42.78 12.41
CA SER A 297 -2.29 -41.87 13.52
C SER A 297 -3.64 -42.21 14.16
N THR A 298 -3.76 -41.89 15.45
CA THR A 298 -4.94 -42.12 16.29
C THR A 298 -6.13 -41.20 15.97
N GLU A 299 -6.13 -40.54 14.80
CA GLU A 299 -7.24 -39.66 14.39
C GLU A 299 -8.42 -40.52 13.95
N VAL A 300 -9.58 -40.30 14.56
CA VAL A 300 -10.79 -41.09 14.30
C VAL A 300 -11.67 -40.28 13.36
N TYR A 301 -11.88 -40.81 12.15
CA TYR A 301 -12.83 -40.26 11.17
C TYR A 301 -13.97 -41.25 10.97
N THR A 302 -15.18 -40.71 10.88
CA THR A 302 -16.39 -41.48 10.63
C THR A 302 -16.87 -41.28 9.20
N LYS A 303 -17.63 -42.23 8.64
CA LYS A 303 -18.21 -42.09 7.29
C LYS A 303 -19.14 -40.89 7.15
N ASP A 304 -19.70 -40.41 8.26
CA ASP A 304 -20.63 -39.29 8.30
C ASP A 304 -19.89 -37.92 8.38
N ASP A 305 -18.57 -37.93 8.58
CA ASP A 305 -17.78 -36.70 8.60
C ASP A 305 -17.76 -36.06 7.21
N SER A 306 -18.18 -34.80 7.12
CA SER A 306 -18.25 -34.07 5.84
C SER A 306 -16.89 -33.95 5.15
N LEU A 307 -15.79 -33.97 5.90
CA LEU A 307 -14.44 -33.97 5.34
C LEU A 307 -14.16 -35.19 4.46
N VAL A 308 -14.64 -36.37 4.85
CA VAL A 308 -14.41 -37.63 4.11
C VAL A 308 -15.00 -37.53 2.71
N HIS A 309 -16.24 -37.07 2.61
CA HIS A 309 -16.88 -36.80 1.32
C HIS A 309 -16.20 -35.67 0.54
N TYR A 310 -15.78 -34.61 1.24
CA TYR A 310 -15.20 -33.43 0.59
C TYR A 310 -13.85 -33.73 -0.07
N VAL A 311 -12.96 -34.47 0.60
CA VAL A 311 -11.57 -34.69 0.15
C VAL A 311 -11.42 -35.91 -0.76
N ASP A 312 -12.44 -36.76 -0.88
CA ASP A 312 -12.42 -37.91 -1.78
C ASP A 312 -12.31 -37.43 -3.25
N PRO A 313 -11.24 -37.82 -3.97
CA PRO A 313 -10.99 -37.34 -5.34
C PRO A 313 -12.03 -37.86 -6.36
N TYR A 314 -12.80 -38.90 -6.01
CA TYR A 314 -13.80 -39.51 -6.89
C TYR A 314 -15.20 -38.90 -6.70
N GLN A 315 -15.44 -38.19 -5.60
CA GLN A 315 -16.73 -37.52 -5.36
C GLN A 315 -16.89 -36.30 -6.28
N THR A 316 -18.16 -36.00 -6.61
CA THR A 316 -18.51 -34.89 -7.50
C THR A 316 -19.69 -34.10 -6.94
N GLY A 317 -19.88 -32.87 -7.42
CA GLY A 317 -20.96 -31.99 -6.96
C GLY A 317 -20.51 -30.97 -5.90
N PHE A 318 -21.45 -30.18 -5.40
CA PHE A 318 -21.19 -29.10 -4.44
C PHE A 318 -20.55 -29.65 -3.15
N GLY A 319 -19.63 -28.89 -2.57
CA GLY A 319 -18.93 -29.31 -1.34
C GLY A 319 -17.96 -30.48 -1.54
N THR A 320 -17.29 -30.53 -2.69
CA THR A 320 -16.20 -31.49 -3.00
C THR A 320 -14.95 -30.76 -3.46
N ILE A 321 -13.78 -31.38 -3.30
CA ILE A 321 -12.51 -30.85 -3.79
C ILE A 321 -12.52 -30.61 -5.30
N ARG A 322 -13.24 -31.46 -6.05
CA ARG A 322 -13.40 -31.32 -7.50
C ARG A 322 -14.20 -30.07 -7.87
N ASN A 323 -15.20 -29.70 -7.07
CA ASN A 323 -15.93 -28.45 -7.25
C ASN A 323 -15.03 -27.24 -7.02
N LEU A 324 -14.24 -27.23 -5.92
CA LEU A 324 -13.26 -26.17 -5.65
C LEU A 324 -12.25 -26.01 -6.81
N ASN A 325 -11.74 -27.13 -7.34
CA ASN A 325 -10.82 -27.12 -8.49
C ASN A 325 -11.45 -26.58 -9.80
N ALA A 326 -12.78 -26.60 -9.90
CA ALA A 326 -13.53 -26.08 -11.04
C ALA A 326 -14.03 -24.64 -10.86
N LEU A 327 -13.86 -24.02 -9.68
CA LEU A 327 -14.33 -22.67 -9.43
C LEU A 327 -13.62 -21.64 -10.33
N PRO A 328 -14.37 -20.68 -10.90
CA PRO A 328 -13.76 -19.57 -11.62
C PRO A 328 -12.98 -18.68 -10.65
N TYR A 329 -11.93 -18.04 -11.14
CA TYR A 329 -11.09 -17.14 -10.35
C TYR A 329 -10.60 -15.95 -11.18
N ASP A 330 -10.25 -14.87 -10.49
CA ASP A 330 -9.64 -13.66 -11.05
C ASP A 330 -8.17 -13.58 -10.59
N ALA A 331 -7.24 -13.80 -11.52
CA ALA A 331 -5.82 -13.90 -11.22
C ALA A 331 -5.25 -12.65 -10.53
N GLU A 332 -5.78 -11.46 -10.82
CA GLU A 332 -5.29 -10.21 -10.22
C GLU A 332 -5.60 -10.13 -8.72
N LYS A 333 -6.73 -10.71 -8.30
CA LYS A 333 -7.20 -10.71 -6.91
C LYS A 333 -6.58 -11.80 -6.05
N LEU A 334 -6.03 -12.84 -6.64
CA LEU A 334 -5.50 -13.99 -5.88
C LEU A 334 -4.19 -13.67 -5.13
N PRO A 335 -3.95 -14.28 -3.95
CA PRO A 335 -2.70 -14.12 -3.23
C PRO A 335 -1.53 -14.83 -3.92
N MET A 336 -0.32 -14.63 -3.42
CA MET A 336 0.83 -15.47 -3.77
C MET A 336 0.66 -16.87 -3.17
N PHE A 337 0.98 -17.91 -3.94
CA PHE A 337 0.98 -19.29 -3.47
C PHE A 337 2.40 -19.85 -3.38
N ARG A 338 2.71 -20.48 -2.25
CA ARG A 338 3.94 -21.26 -2.05
C ARG A 338 3.53 -22.67 -1.65
N VAL A 339 3.74 -23.63 -2.53
CA VAL A 339 3.23 -25.00 -2.39
C VAL A 339 4.41 -25.93 -2.10
N LEU A 340 4.40 -26.55 -0.93
CA LEU A 340 5.35 -27.58 -0.54
C LEU A 340 4.67 -28.95 -0.62
N GLY A 341 5.02 -29.74 -1.64
CA GLY A 341 4.53 -31.11 -1.81
C GLY A 341 5.53 -32.15 -1.30
N SER A 342 5.04 -33.31 -0.89
CA SER A 342 5.87 -34.48 -0.57
C SER A 342 6.25 -35.27 -1.83
N LYS A 343 7.36 -36.01 -1.76
CA LYS A 343 7.75 -37.03 -2.75
C LYS A 343 8.46 -38.21 -2.11
N ASN A 344 8.61 -39.29 -2.88
CA ASN A 344 9.39 -40.49 -2.59
C ASN A 344 8.91 -41.38 -1.43
N SER A 345 7.94 -40.99 -0.59
CA SER A 345 7.32 -41.93 0.37
C SER A 345 6.08 -42.59 -0.24
N MET A 346 5.46 -43.51 0.50
CA MET A 346 4.26 -44.24 0.08
C MET A 346 3.00 -43.50 0.50
N THR A 347 1.95 -43.50 -0.33
CA THR A 347 0.66 -42.87 -0.04
C THR A 347 -0.47 -43.89 0.08
N PHE A 348 -1.34 -43.75 1.10
CA PHE A 348 -2.55 -44.57 1.20
C PHE A 348 -3.54 -44.26 0.07
N GLY A 349 -3.83 -45.27 -0.74
CA GLY A 349 -4.87 -45.20 -1.76
C GLY A 349 -6.27 -45.48 -1.18
N ASP A 350 -7.29 -45.25 -1.99
CA ASP A 350 -8.66 -45.66 -1.66
C ASP A 350 -8.82 -47.19 -1.87
N PRO A 351 -9.17 -47.97 -0.83
CA PRO A 351 -9.35 -49.42 -0.95
C PRO A 351 -10.50 -49.86 -1.86
N THR A 352 -11.41 -48.94 -2.23
CA THR A 352 -12.56 -49.23 -3.10
C THR A 352 -12.32 -48.91 -4.58
N HIS A 353 -11.25 -48.19 -4.90
CA HIS A 353 -10.92 -47.72 -6.25
C HIS A 353 -9.57 -48.26 -6.76
N VAL A 354 -9.15 -49.45 -6.30
CA VAL A 354 -7.94 -50.11 -6.81
C VAL A 354 -8.23 -50.75 -8.18
N ASP A 355 -7.50 -50.32 -9.21
CA ASP A 355 -7.51 -51.00 -10.51
C ASP A 355 -6.58 -52.22 -10.47
N TYR A 356 -7.18 -53.41 -10.49
CA TYR A 356 -6.45 -54.68 -10.48
C TYR A 356 -6.00 -55.13 -11.88
N GLY A 357 -6.44 -54.48 -12.96
CA GLY A 357 -6.11 -54.80 -14.34
C GLY A 357 -6.20 -56.30 -14.68
N LEU A 358 -5.27 -56.78 -15.52
CA LEU A 358 -5.18 -58.19 -15.91
C LEU A 358 -4.85 -59.11 -14.72
N LEU A 359 -4.15 -58.60 -13.71
CA LEU A 359 -3.75 -59.37 -12.52
C LEU A 359 -4.94 -59.78 -11.64
N GLY A 360 -5.98 -58.96 -11.59
CA GLY A 360 -7.25 -59.30 -10.91
C GLY A 360 -8.00 -60.47 -11.55
N SER A 361 -7.78 -60.72 -12.84
CA SER A 361 -8.41 -61.84 -13.56
C SER A 361 -7.67 -63.18 -13.42
N LEU A 362 -6.39 -63.14 -12.98
CA LEU A 362 -5.49 -64.29 -12.93
C LEU A 362 -5.21 -64.80 -11.50
N TYR A 363 -5.44 -63.98 -10.46
CA TYR A 363 -5.09 -64.31 -9.08
C TYR A 363 -6.21 -63.98 -8.08
N LEU A 364 -6.21 -64.64 -6.90
CA LEU A 364 -7.08 -64.28 -5.76
C LEU A 364 -6.77 -62.87 -5.23
N GLU A 365 -7.78 -62.14 -4.76
CA GLU A 365 -7.66 -60.75 -4.24
C GLU A 365 -6.54 -60.55 -3.19
N ASN A 366 -6.24 -61.57 -2.39
CA ASN A 366 -5.17 -61.53 -1.37
C ASN A 366 -3.74 -61.50 -1.96
N PHE A 367 -3.61 -61.57 -3.29
CA PHE A 367 -2.33 -61.66 -3.98
C PHE A 367 -2.09 -60.51 -4.97
N SER A 368 -3.12 -60.00 -5.63
CA SER A 368 -2.98 -58.94 -6.64
C SER A 368 -2.49 -57.62 -6.04
N LEU A 369 -3.05 -57.21 -4.88
CA LEU A 369 -2.69 -55.93 -4.25
C LEU A 369 -1.22 -55.85 -3.77
N PRO A 370 -0.63 -56.84 -3.07
CA PRO A 370 0.79 -56.85 -2.73
C PRO A 370 1.72 -56.61 -3.93
N VAL A 371 1.43 -57.25 -5.06
CA VAL A 371 2.23 -57.14 -6.29
C VAL A 371 2.07 -55.76 -6.92
N LEU A 372 0.83 -55.25 -6.99
CA LEU A 372 0.56 -53.91 -7.52
C LEU A 372 1.22 -52.82 -6.67
N ASN A 373 1.14 -52.91 -5.35
CA ASN A 373 1.83 -52.02 -4.43
C ASN A 373 3.35 -52.03 -4.67
N MET A 374 3.96 -53.21 -4.73
CA MET A 374 5.40 -53.34 -5.00
C MET A 374 5.78 -52.69 -6.32
N ILE A 375 5.09 -53.03 -7.42
CA ILE A 375 5.36 -52.49 -8.75
C ILE A 375 5.17 -50.97 -8.78
N GLY A 376 4.12 -50.46 -8.14
CA GLY A 376 3.88 -49.03 -7.99
C GLY A 376 5.07 -48.31 -7.34
N GLN A 377 5.64 -48.87 -6.28
CA GLN A 377 6.80 -48.28 -5.60
C GLN A 377 8.12 -48.47 -6.37
N MET A 378 8.31 -49.57 -7.10
CA MET A 378 9.48 -49.76 -7.97
C MET A 378 9.54 -48.78 -9.15
N GLY A 379 8.38 -48.28 -9.58
CA GLY A 379 8.28 -47.19 -10.56
C GLY A 379 8.41 -45.78 -9.95
N GLY A 380 8.62 -45.67 -8.63
CA GLY A 380 8.69 -44.41 -7.90
C GLY A 380 10.04 -43.71 -7.97
N GLY A 381 10.07 -42.46 -7.48
CA GLY A 381 11.28 -41.67 -7.33
C GLY A 381 12.02 -41.92 -6.00
N GLY A 382 13.32 -41.57 -5.97
CA GLY A 382 14.18 -41.76 -4.81
C GLY A 382 15.52 -42.39 -5.18
N ASP A 383 16.37 -42.60 -4.19
CA ASP A 383 17.54 -43.46 -4.38
C ASP A 383 17.13 -44.94 -4.37
N LEU A 384 18.04 -45.84 -4.76
CA LEU A 384 17.73 -47.27 -4.82
C LEU A 384 17.31 -47.83 -3.46
N SER A 385 17.86 -47.31 -2.36
CA SER A 385 17.46 -47.71 -1.00
C SER A 385 15.97 -47.41 -0.76
N THR A 386 15.54 -46.18 -1.02
CA THR A 386 14.14 -45.75 -0.88
C THR A 386 13.20 -46.61 -1.71
N ILE A 387 13.54 -46.86 -2.97
CA ILE A 387 12.71 -47.65 -3.89
C ILE A 387 12.47 -49.06 -3.34
N TYR A 388 13.52 -49.74 -2.90
CA TYR A 388 13.40 -51.12 -2.42
C TYR A 388 12.75 -51.21 -1.02
N VAL A 389 13.06 -50.27 -0.13
CA VAL A 389 12.41 -50.17 1.20
C VAL A 389 10.91 -49.95 1.04
N ASN A 390 10.50 -49.02 0.18
CA ASN A 390 9.09 -48.75 -0.09
C ASN A 390 8.42 -49.93 -0.77
N ALA A 391 9.05 -50.56 -1.76
CA ALA A 391 8.48 -51.73 -2.43
C ALA A 391 8.20 -52.88 -1.45
N LEU A 392 9.18 -53.23 -0.60
CA LEU A 392 9.00 -54.27 0.42
C LEU A 392 7.88 -53.90 1.41
N THR A 393 7.88 -52.66 1.89
CA THR A 393 6.89 -52.17 2.86
C THR A 393 5.48 -52.13 2.28
N ALA A 394 5.33 -51.63 1.05
CA ALA A 394 4.06 -51.55 0.34
C ALA A 394 3.49 -52.94 0.02
N GLY A 395 4.34 -53.89 -0.35
CA GLY A 395 3.91 -55.28 -0.56
C GLY A 395 3.34 -55.92 0.71
N ILE A 396 3.96 -55.66 1.87
CA ILE A 396 3.45 -56.10 3.18
C ILE A 396 2.10 -55.50 3.50
N ALA A 397 1.95 -54.20 3.29
CA ALA A 397 0.70 -53.51 3.50
C ALA A 397 -0.41 -54.08 2.59
N GLY A 398 -0.07 -54.46 1.35
CA GLY A 398 -1.00 -55.06 0.40
C GLY A 398 -1.61 -56.39 0.87
N ILE A 399 -0.87 -57.20 1.64
CA ILE A 399 -1.35 -58.51 2.13
C ILE A 399 -2.51 -58.36 3.10
N VAL A 400 -2.48 -57.30 3.89
CA VAL A 400 -3.55 -56.95 4.83
C VAL A 400 -4.64 -56.10 4.17
N GLY A 401 -4.53 -55.82 2.87
CA GLY A 401 -5.52 -55.09 2.08
C GLY A 401 -5.33 -53.57 2.07
N ILE A 402 -4.12 -53.07 2.32
CA ILE A 402 -3.80 -51.63 2.26
C ILE A 402 -3.21 -51.29 0.89
N PRO A 403 -3.85 -50.44 0.07
CA PRO A 403 -3.26 -49.94 -1.17
C PRO A 403 -2.21 -48.85 -0.87
N LEU A 404 -1.01 -49.04 -1.40
CA LEU A 404 0.15 -48.14 -1.32
C LEU A 404 0.82 -48.07 -2.70
N ILE A 405 0.04 -47.79 -3.74
CA ILE A 405 0.52 -47.80 -5.14
C ILE A 405 1.19 -46.47 -5.50
N GLU A 406 0.66 -45.36 -5.00
CA GLU A 406 1.12 -44.01 -5.33
C GLU A 406 2.24 -43.55 -4.40
N GLN A 407 3.00 -42.53 -4.85
CA GLN A 407 4.07 -41.91 -4.07
C GLN A 407 3.72 -40.47 -3.65
N GLY A 408 4.34 -40.03 -2.56
CA GLY A 408 4.08 -38.73 -1.93
C GLY A 408 4.44 -38.77 -0.45
N SER A 409 3.49 -38.40 0.41
CA SER A 409 3.46 -38.69 1.85
C SER A 409 2.37 -39.72 2.15
N SER A 410 2.27 -40.17 3.39
CA SER A 410 1.24 -41.15 3.78
C SER A 410 -0.18 -40.72 3.45
N LEU A 411 -0.49 -39.42 3.47
CA LEU A 411 -1.84 -38.92 3.22
C LEU A 411 -2.00 -38.23 1.88
N VAL A 412 -0.93 -37.76 1.24
CA VAL A 412 -1.05 -36.89 0.06
C VAL A 412 -0.11 -37.38 -1.03
N THR A 413 -0.66 -37.63 -2.21
CA THR A 413 0.14 -38.02 -3.38
C THR A 413 0.95 -36.83 -3.87
N GLU A 414 2.07 -37.07 -4.54
CA GLU A 414 2.90 -36.01 -5.10
C GLU A 414 2.10 -35.08 -6.04
N ALA A 415 1.24 -35.65 -6.88
CA ALA A 415 0.40 -34.89 -7.81
C ALA A 415 -0.59 -33.98 -7.07
N SER A 416 -1.28 -34.53 -6.06
CA SER A 416 -2.24 -33.79 -5.24
C SER A 416 -1.54 -32.74 -4.37
N GLY A 417 -0.38 -33.06 -3.78
CA GLY A 417 0.42 -32.14 -2.97
C GLY A 417 0.89 -30.91 -3.73
N LEU A 418 1.23 -31.07 -5.02
CA LEU A 418 1.66 -29.98 -5.91
C LEU A 418 0.50 -29.33 -6.69
N GLY A 419 -0.70 -29.89 -6.61
CA GLY A 419 -1.84 -29.49 -7.44
C GLY A 419 -1.49 -29.47 -8.93
N LYS A 420 -0.90 -30.56 -9.46
CA LYS A 420 -0.46 -30.67 -10.87
C LYS A 420 -1.61 -30.44 -11.86
N HIS A 421 -2.84 -30.76 -11.47
CA HIS A 421 -4.05 -30.62 -12.30
C HIS A 421 -5.01 -29.53 -11.79
N VAL A 422 -4.58 -28.70 -10.83
CA VAL A 422 -5.38 -27.56 -10.35
C VAL A 422 -5.07 -26.33 -11.20
N ARG A 423 -6.05 -25.89 -12.01
CA ARG A 423 -5.88 -24.80 -12.99
C ARG A 423 -5.25 -23.53 -12.38
N LEU A 424 -5.80 -23.07 -11.25
CA LEU A 424 -5.32 -21.88 -10.54
C LEU A 424 -3.84 -21.98 -10.14
N LEU A 425 -3.40 -23.15 -9.66
CA LEU A 425 -2.02 -23.37 -9.22
C LEU A 425 -1.03 -23.58 -10.38
N ASN A 426 -1.50 -23.55 -11.62
CA ASN A 426 -0.68 -23.68 -12.83
C ASN A 426 -0.92 -22.53 -13.82
N ASP A 427 -1.65 -21.48 -13.40
CA ASP A 427 -1.90 -20.29 -14.21
C ASP A 427 -0.69 -19.37 -14.17
N GLU A 428 -0.18 -18.98 -15.34
CA GLU A 428 1.00 -18.10 -15.46
C GLU A 428 0.76 -16.69 -14.90
N ASN A 429 -0.50 -16.25 -14.77
CA ASN A 429 -0.85 -14.95 -14.22
C ASN A 429 -0.98 -14.97 -12.68
N VAL A 430 -0.90 -16.14 -12.05
CA VAL A 430 -0.93 -16.29 -10.59
C VAL A 430 0.50 -16.54 -10.11
N ASP A 431 0.94 -15.80 -9.09
CA ASP A 431 2.26 -16.00 -8.49
C ASP A 431 2.27 -17.30 -7.68
N VAL A 432 2.68 -18.39 -8.32
CA VAL A 432 2.77 -19.72 -7.71
C VAL A 432 4.21 -20.21 -7.76
N ARG A 433 4.74 -20.59 -6.59
CA ARG A 433 6.00 -21.34 -6.49
C ARG A 433 5.74 -22.70 -5.88
N LYS A 434 6.36 -23.73 -6.44
CA LYS A 434 6.21 -25.12 -6.02
C LYS A 434 7.57 -25.69 -5.66
N GLU A 435 7.65 -26.35 -4.52
CA GLU A 435 8.85 -27.03 -4.03
C GLU A 435 8.45 -28.41 -3.49
N GLN A 436 9.42 -29.31 -3.41
CA GLN A 436 9.19 -30.68 -2.91
C GLN A 436 10.15 -31.03 -1.78
N PHE A 437 9.68 -31.79 -0.80
CA PHE A 437 10.54 -32.40 0.21
C PHE A 437 10.57 -33.93 0.07
N ASN A 438 11.72 -34.53 0.38
CA ASN A 438 11.80 -35.99 0.52
C ASN A 438 11.02 -36.42 1.76
N ALA A 439 9.98 -37.22 1.57
CA ALA A 439 9.14 -37.76 2.64
C ALA A 439 9.59 -39.15 3.11
N ALA A 440 10.63 -39.73 2.49
CA ALA A 440 11.22 -41.02 2.83
C ALA A 440 12.66 -40.86 3.35
N VAL A 441 12.84 -40.05 4.39
CA VAL A 441 14.18 -39.66 4.88
C VAL A 441 14.88 -40.81 5.58
N GLN A 442 14.13 -41.70 6.25
CA GLN A 442 14.74 -42.84 6.92
C GLN A 442 15.18 -43.90 5.90
N ALA A 443 14.38 -44.15 4.87
CA ALA A 443 14.68 -45.08 3.80
C ALA A 443 15.86 -44.63 2.92
N GLU A 444 16.01 -43.32 2.67
CA GLU A 444 17.19 -42.75 2.01
C GLU A 444 18.48 -42.99 2.84
N SER A 445 18.35 -43.10 4.17
CA SER A 445 19.48 -43.31 5.08
C SER A 445 19.79 -44.78 5.41
N SER A 446 19.01 -45.74 4.90
CA SER A 446 19.24 -47.17 5.16
C SER A 446 20.35 -47.78 4.29
N ASP A 447 21.05 -48.79 4.81
CA ASP A 447 22.28 -49.36 4.23
C ASP A 447 22.15 -49.71 2.72
N GLY A 448 22.94 -49.03 1.88
CA GLY A 448 23.01 -49.23 0.43
C GLY A 448 23.51 -50.61 -0.03
N ASP A 449 23.93 -51.47 0.91
CA ASP A 449 24.36 -52.85 0.66
C ASP A 449 23.21 -53.72 0.12
N PHE A 450 21.97 -53.49 0.58
CA PHE A 450 20.80 -54.22 0.08
C PHE A 450 20.49 -53.89 -1.38
N ALA A 451 20.45 -52.60 -1.71
CA ALA A 451 20.21 -52.12 -3.06
C ALA A 451 21.28 -52.63 -4.05
N THR A 452 22.54 -52.65 -3.61
CA THR A 452 23.66 -53.17 -4.40
C THR A 452 23.54 -54.67 -4.63
N ALA A 453 23.21 -55.44 -3.58
CA ALA A 453 23.01 -56.89 -3.69
C ALA A 453 21.83 -57.24 -4.62
N MET A 454 20.73 -56.50 -4.52
CA MET A 454 19.57 -56.63 -5.40
C MET A 454 19.93 -56.40 -6.87
N GLY A 455 20.63 -55.31 -7.18
CA GLY A 455 21.04 -55.00 -8.56
C GLY A 455 21.99 -56.02 -9.17
N ILE A 456 22.93 -56.57 -8.38
CA ILE A 456 23.83 -57.64 -8.84
C ILE A 456 23.04 -58.90 -9.17
N ALA A 457 22.14 -59.31 -8.28
CA ALA A 457 21.38 -60.54 -8.45
C ALA A 457 20.31 -60.41 -9.55
N SER A 458 19.64 -59.26 -9.72
CA SER A 458 18.71 -59.01 -10.83
C SER A 458 19.42 -59.01 -12.19
N GLY A 459 20.59 -58.34 -12.27
CA GLY A 459 21.44 -58.36 -13.46
C GLY A 459 21.91 -59.77 -13.83
N ALA A 460 22.28 -60.59 -12.84
CA ALA A 460 22.65 -61.99 -13.07
C ALA A 460 21.48 -62.83 -13.60
N VAL A 461 20.26 -62.64 -13.07
CA VAL A 461 19.06 -63.32 -13.56
C VAL A 461 18.74 -62.95 -15.00
N LEU A 462 18.79 -61.66 -15.36
CA LEU A 462 18.55 -61.21 -16.74
C LEU A 462 19.61 -61.72 -17.72
N ALA A 463 20.89 -61.73 -17.32
CA ALA A 463 21.99 -62.21 -18.16
C ALA A 463 21.86 -63.70 -18.52
N LEU A 464 21.16 -64.51 -17.72
CA LEU A 464 20.96 -65.94 -17.98
C LEU A 464 20.09 -66.22 -19.20
N ASP A 465 19.16 -65.34 -19.57
CA ASP A 465 18.37 -65.52 -20.80
C ASP A 465 19.24 -65.37 -22.05
N PHE A 466 20.15 -64.41 -22.05
CA PHE A 466 21.05 -64.14 -23.16
C PHE A 466 22.22 -65.11 -23.25
N THR A 467 22.68 -65.66 -22.13
CA THR A 467 23.83 -66.57 -22.08
C THR A 467 23.42 -68.04 -22.17
N LEU A 468 22.51 -68.49 -21.31
CA LEU A 468 22.10 -69.89 -21.20
C LEU A 468 20.74 -70.16 -21.89
N GLY A 469 19.86 -69.17 -21.93
CA GLY A 469 18.50 -69.27 -22.48
C GLY A 469 18.45 -69.53 -23.99
N LEU A 470 19.43 -69.04 -24.74
CA LEU A 470 19.57 -69.29 -26.18
C LEU A 470 19.94 -70.75 -26.50
N ILE A 471 20.56 -71.47 -25.57
CA ILE A 471 21.12 -72.81 -25.78
C ILE A 471 20.27 -73.87 -25.09
N ASN A 472 19.80 -73.59 -23.86
CA ASN A 472 18.95 -74.48 -23.09
C ASN A 472 17.97 -73.67 -22.21
N PRO A 473 16.75 -73.39 -22.72
CA PRO A 473 15.74 -72.61 -22.00
C PRO A 473 15.35 -73.23 -20.65
N ALA A 474 15.39 -74.55 -20.51
CA ALA A 474 15.06 -75.22 -19.25
C ALA A 474 16.17 -75.05 -18.21
N ALA A 475 17.44 -75.13 -18.61
CA ALA A 475 18.58 -74.90 -17.75
C ALA A 475 18.67 -73.42 -17.31
N ALA A 476 18.35 -72.48 -18.22
CA ALA A 476 18.27 -71.05 -17.89
C ALA A 476 17.22 -70.77 -16.81
N LYS A 477 16.01 -71.33 -16.96
CA LYS A 477 14.96 -71.20 -15.93
C LYS A 477 15.38 -71.81 -14.59
N ALA A 478 15.97 -72.99 -14.59
CA ALA A 478 16.47 -73.62 -13.37
C ALA A 478 17.59 -72.81 -12.69
N ALA A 479 18.52 -72.24 -13.47
CA ALA A 479 19.59 -71.39 -12.96
C ALA A 479 19.04 -70.08 -12.37
N LYS A 480 18.07 -69.44 -13.05
CA LYS A 480 17.36 -68.26 -12.53
C LYS A 480 16.65 -68.57 -11.20
N THR A 481 15.93 -69.69 -11.13
CA THR A 481 15.29 -70.13 -9.87
C THR A 481 16.33 -70.32 -8.76
N GLY A 482 17.48 -70.92 -9.07
CA GLY A 482 18.58 -71.11 -8.13
C GLY A 482 19.11 -69.80 -7.56
N ILE A 483 19.37 -68.79 -8.41
CA ILE A 483 19.83 -67.46 -7.98
C ILE A 483 18.77 -66.79 -7.09
N VAL A 484 17.51 -66.76 -7.52
CA VAL A 484 16.41 -66.12 -6.80
C VAL A 484 16.24 -66.74 -5.41
N VAL A 485 16.17 -68.07 -5.32
CA VAL A 485 16.01 -68.77 -4.03
C VAL A 485 17.21 -68.58 -3.11
N ALA A 486 18.44 -68.69 -3.64
CA ALA A 486 19.65 -68.52 -2.85
C ALA A 486 19.80 -67.08 -2.32
N PHE A 487 19.50 -66.08 -3.16
CA PHE A 487 19.46 -64.68 -2.77
C PHE A 487 18.44 -64.45 -1.66
N SER A 488 17.20 -64.91 -1.85
CA SER A 488 16.12 -64.74 -0.89
C SER A 488 16.39 -65.43 0.46
N ALA A 489 17.02 -66.60 0.46
CA ALA A 489 17.39 -67.31 1.69
C ALA A 489 18.51 -66.57 2.46
N THR A 490 19.47 -65.96 1.75
CA THR A 490 20.61 -65.26 2.35
C THR A 490 20.22 -63.90 2.94
N MET A 491 19.41 -63.14 2.19
CA MET A 491 19.03 -61.77 2.56
C MET A 491 17.80 -61.69 3.48
N GLY A 492 16.98 -62.75 3.54
CA GLY A 492 15.70 -62.74 4.24
C GLY A 492 15.77 -62.59 5.76
N PHE A 493 16.88 -62.97 6.41
CA PHE A 493 16.96 -63.12 7.87
C PHE A 493 17.46 -61.89 8.64
N SER A 494 18.32 -61.04 8.06
CA SER A 494 19.02 -59.96 8.81
C SER A 494 18.70 -58.53 8.37
N VAL A 495 18.29 -58.31 7.11
CA VAL A 495 18.20 -56.95 6.53
C VAL A 495 16.75 -56.46 6.38
N ILE A 496 15.79 -57.37 6.16
CA ILE A 496 14.41 -57.03 5.82
C ILE A 496 13.62 -56.46 7.01
N GLY A 497 13.81 -56.97 8.23
CA GLY A 497 13.10 -56.47 9.41
C GLY A 497 13.38 -54.99 9.68
N GLY A 498 14.63 -54.55 9.47
CA GLY A 498 15.04 -53.15 9.55
C GLY A 498 14.44 -52.30 8.43
N ALA A 499 14.62 -52.72 7.17
CA ALA A 499 14.09 -52.02 6.00
C ALA A 499 12.57 -51.78 6.07
N VAL A 500 11.79 -52.80 6.45
CA VAL A 500 10.34 -52.70 6.59
C VAL A 500 9.94 -51.79 7.74
N ALA A 501 10.66 -51.85 8.87
CA ALA A 501 10.41 -50.94 9.99
C ALA A 501 10.68 -49.48 9.58
N THR A 502 11.79 -49.23 8.89
CA THR A 502 12.16 -47.94 8.31
C THR A 502 11.08 -47.40 7.38
N GLY A 503 10.58 -48.20 6.43
CA GLY A 503 9.52 -47.76 5.52
C GLY A 503 8.21 -47.42 6.25
N PHE A 504 7.86 -48.17 7.30
CA PHE A 504 6.68 -47.83 8.12
C PHE A 504 6.89 -46.62 9.02
N ASP A 505 8.10 -46.36 9.50
CA ASP A 505 8.42 -45.15 10.25
C ASP A 505 8.36 -43.91 9.32
N ASP A 506 8.85 -44.01 8.08
CA ASP A 506 8.65 -42.96 7.05
C ASP A 506 7.17 -42.75 6.72
N LEU A 507 6.38 -43.82 6.57
CA LEU A 507 4.93 -43.72 6.36
C LEU A 507 4.24 -43.02 7.55
N ALA A 508 4.64 -43.31 8.79
CA ALA A 508 4.05 -42.69 9.98
C ALA A 508 4.40 -41.19 10.13
N GLU A 509 5.61 -40.78 9.75
CA GLU A 509 6.08 -39.40 9.94
C GLU A 509 5.89 -38.48 8.72
N SER A 510 5.89 -39.04 7.51
CA SER A 510 5.99 -38.31 6.22
C SER A 510 5.09 -37.09 6.11
N HIS A 511 3.79 -37.22 6.40
CA HIS A 511 2.83 -36.11 6.29
C HIS A 511 3.09 -34.97 7.28
N MET A 512 3.60 -35.29 8.48
CA MET A 512 3.85 -34.32 9.55
C MET A 512 5.24 -33.70 9.48
N MET A 513 6.11 -34.18 8.58
CA MET A 513 7.48 -33.72 8.46
C MET A 513 7.63 -32.20 8.34
N PRO A 514 6.80 -31.46 7.58
CA PRO A 514 6.90 -30.01 7.45
C PRO A 514 6.66 -29.24 8.75
N LEU A 515 6.15 -29.90 9.79
CA LEU A 515 5.85 -29.26 11.06
C LEU A 515 7.01 -29.33 12.05
N TYR A 516 8.05 -30.11 11.77
CA TYR A 516 9.13 -30.35 12.72
C TYR A 516 10.39 -29.56 12.39
N LYS A 517 10.95 -28.92 13.43
CA LYS A 517 12.22 -28.18 13.36
C LYS A 517 13.34 -28.99 12.68
N LYS A 518 13.51 -30.27 13.06
CA LYS A 518 14.55 -31.17 12.52
C LYS A 518 14.56 -31.28 10.99
N ASN A 519 13.41 -31.06 10.35
CA ASN A 519 13.24 -31.14 8.91
C ASN A 519 13.32 -29.76 8.26
N LEU A 520 12.69 -28.75 8.88
CA LEU A 520 12.74 -27.36 8.41
C LEU A 520 14.19 -26.85 8.29
N GLU A 521 15.08 -27.28 9.18
CA GLU A 521 16.50 -26.91 9.18
C GLU A 521 17.36 -27.68 8.16
N LYS A 522 16.80 -28.69 7.50
CA LYS A 522 17.45 -29.45 6.41
C LYS A 522 17.01 -29.00 5.02
N TRP A 523 15.90 -28.28 4.94
CA TRP A 523 15.34 -27.84 3.66
C TRP A 523 15.76 -26.42 3.37
N PHE A 524 16.45 -26.26 2.26
CA PHE A 524 17.02 -25.00 1.82
C PHE A 524 16.38 -24.58 0.50
N GLY A 525 16.19 -23.28 0.35
CA GLY A 525 15.75 -22.66 -0.90
C GLY A 525 16.90 -22.50 -1.88
N ASN A 526 16.67 -21.66 -2.89
CA ASN A 526 17.72 -21.36 -3.88
C ASN A 526 18.77 -20.43 -3.27
N THR A 527 20.05 -20.69 -3.59
CA THR A 527 21.14 -19.79 -3.21
C THR A 527 20.97 -18.43 -3.91
N ASN A 528 20.87 -17.37 -3.11
CA ASN A 528 20.79 -16.01 -3.59
C ASN A 528 22.18 -15.36 -3.56
N SER A 529 22.64 -14.92 -4.73
CA SER A 529 23.88 -14.16 -4.87
C SER A 529 23.61 -12.65 -4.88
N PHE A 530 24.38 -11.88 -4.12
CA PHE A 530 24.29 -10.42 -4.09
C PHE A 530 25.69 -9.79 -4.02
N SER A 531 25.82 -8.56 -4.50
CA SER A 531 27.10 -7.85 -4.49
C SER A 531 27.31 -7.12 -3.17
N LEU A 532 28.49 -7.28 -2.58
CA LEU A 532 28.97 -6.44 -1.49
C LEU A 532 29.51 -5.11 -2.06
N VAL A 533 29.76 -4.14 -1.19
CA VAL A 533 30.34 -2.85 -1.61
C VAL A 533 31.82 -3.01 -1.96
N ASN A 534 32.60 -3.66 -1.08
CA ASN A 534 34.08 -3.73 -1.16
C ASN A 534 34.68 -5.14 -1.26
N ALA A 535 33.86 -6.20 -1.25
CA ALA A 535 34.34 -7.59 -1.13
C ALA A 535 33.83 -8.54 -2.24
N GLY A 536 33.40 -8.00 -3.39
CA GLY A 536 32.92 -8.81 -4.51
C GLY A 536 31.48 -9.29 -4.33
N SER A 537 31.20 -10.57 -4.58
CA SER A 537 29.89 -11.20 -4.41
C SER A 537 29.82 -12.03 -3.13
N SER A 538 28.67 -12.03 -2.48
CA SER A 538 28.32 -12.91 -1.38
C SER A 538 27.13 -13.77 -1.78
N GLU A 539 27.01 -14.92 -1.14
CA GLU A 539 25.93 -15.88 -1.37
C GLU A 539 25.28 -16.22 -0.05
N TYR A 540 23.96 -16.39 -0.08
CA TYR A 540 23.19 -16.87 1.05
C TYR A 540 22.19 -17.91 0.58
N THR A 541 22.14 -19.04 1.28
CA THR A 541 21.16 -20.09 1.04
C THR A 541 20.14 -20.05 2.18
N PRO A 542 18.94 -19.50 1.96
CA PRO A 542 17.90 -19.43 3.00
C PRO A 542 17.32 -20.81 3.30
N TYR A 543 16.73 -20.97 4.48
CA TYR A 543 15.82 -22.09 4.72
C TYR A 543 14.62 -21.99 3.77
N LEU A 544 14.07 -23.13 3.35
CA LEU A 544 12.96 -23.16 2.39
C LEU A 544 11.74 -22.36 2.86
N MET A 545 11.40 -22.47 4.15
CA MET A 545 10.29 -21.71 4.74
C MET A 545 10.58 -20.20 4.78
N GLU A 546 11.84 -19.81 4.95
CA GLU A 546 12.25 -18.41 4.87
C GLU A 546 12.11 -17.91 3.42
N ASP A 547 12.59 -18.68 2.45
CA ASP A 547 12.46 -18.39 1.02
C ASP A 547 10.98 -18.31 0.56
N PHE A 548 10.09 -19.10 1.17
CA PHE A 548 8.64 -18.99 0.95
C PHE A 548 8.03 -17.71 1.54
N LEU A 549 8.54 -17.26 2.69
CA LEU A 549 8.02 -16.09 3.37
C LEU A 549 8.53 -14.79 2.75
N TYR A 550 9.79 -14.71 2.34
CA TYR A 550 10.38 -13.50 1.79
C TYR A 550 10.02 -13.25 0.33
N GLU A 551 10.08 -11.99 -0.06
CA GLU A 551 9.96 -11.52 -1.45
C GLU A 551 11.07 -10.51 -1.72
N ARG A 552 11.20 -10.05 -2.97
CA ARG A 552 12.14 -8.98 -3.27
C ARG A 552 11.73 -7.71 -2.51
N PRO A 553 12.67 -7.07 -1.78
CA PRO A 553 12.36 -5.85 -1.05
C PRO A 553 11.91 -4.76 -2.03
N PHE A 554 11.09 -3.83 -1.58
CA PHE A 554 10.63 -2.72 -2.39
C PHE A 554 10.76 -1.43 -1.60
N VAL A 555 11.06 -0.32 -2.27
CA VAL A 555 11.23 0.98 -1.61
C VAL A 555 10.28 1.97 -2.24
N ASN A 556 9.57 2.75 -1.43
CA ASN A 556 8.74 3.87 -1.87
C ASN A 556 9.13 5.15 -1.14
N LEU A 557 8.87 6.32 -1.75
CA LEU A 557 8.83 7.57 -1.00
C LEU A 557 7.68 7.53 0.01
N ALA A 558 7.91 8.02 1.22
CA ALA A 558 6.88 8.07 2.26
C ALA A 558 5.77 9.07 1.87
N LEU A 559 4.50 8.72 2.14
CA LEU A 559 3.33 9.60 1.93
C LEU A 559 2.63 9.86 3.27
N LEU A 560 3.04 10.90 3.97
CA LEU A 560 2.62 11.15 5.35
C LEU A 560 1.45 12.14 5.38
N ASP A 561 0.47 11.90 6.25
CA ASP A 561 -0.58 12.88 6.56
C ASP A 561 -0.26 13.70 7.82
N SER A 562 -1.04 14.76 8.05
CA SER A 562 -0.86 15.68 9.20
C SER A 562 -0.85 15.01 10.57
N ALA A 563 -1.71 14.00 10.83
CA ALA A 563 -1.72 13.32 12.13
C ALA A 563 -0.51 12.39 12.30
N THR A 564 -0.06 11.79 11.21
CA THR A 564 1.19 11.02 11.15
C THR A 564 2.41 11.90 11.37
N LEU A 565 2.44 13.08 10.76
CA LEU A 565 3.51 14.07 10.92
C LEU A 565 3.57 14.56 12.38
N ASP A 566 2.41 14.87 12.97
CA ASP A 566 2.32 15.29 14.38
C ASP A 566 2.70 14.14 15.34
N SER A 567 2.32 12.89 15.04
CA SER A 567 2.73 11.73 15.84
C SER A 567 4.22 11.40 15.72
N LEU A 568 4.83 11.56 14.54
CA LEU A 568 6.27 11.41 14.33
C LEU A 568 7.06 12.44 15.13
N GLN A 569 6.55 13.68 15.16
CA GLN A 569 7.13 14.76 15.95
C GLN A 569 7.07 14.47 17.45
N MET A 570 5.99 13.85 17.94
CA MET A 570 5.82 13.55 19.36
C MET A 570 6.45 12.22 19.80
N ASN A 571 6.49 11.21 18.92
CA ASN A 571 7.06 9.89 19.20
C ASN A 571 7.61 9.23 17.91
N PRO A 572 8.93 9.26 17.69
CA PRO A 572 9.57 8.64 16.53
C PRO A 572 9.35 7.12 16.41
N GLU A 573 8.98 6.44 17.49
CA GLU A 573 8.71 4.99 17.53
C GLU A 573 7.22 4.65 17.27
N ALA A 574 6.38 5.64 16.98
CA ALA A 574 4.96 5.42 16.75
C ALA A 574 4.69 4.48 15.55
N LYS A 575 3.62 3.68 15.66
CA LYS A 575 3.08 2.92 14.52
C LYS A 575 2.32 3.88 13.61
N LEU A 576 2.96 4.25 12.52
CA LEU A 576 2.60 5.42 11.73
C LEU A 576 1.75 5.07 10.53
N ASN A 577 0.89 6.01 10.20
CA ASN A 577 0.07 5.97 9.02
C ASN A 577 0.87 6.55 7.82
N ARG A 578 1.37 5.68 6.96
CA ARG A 578 2.36 6.03 5.90
C ARG A 578 1.77 6.37 4.55
N ASN A 579 0.45 6.51 4.51
CA ASN A 579 -0.29 6.55 3.27
C ASN A 579 -1.44 7.51 3.46
N CYS A 580 -1.21 8.79 3.19
CA CYS A 580 -2.21 9.83 3.34
C CYS A 580 -3.48 9.63 2.46
N TYR A 581 -3.47 8.70 1.50
CA TYR A 581 -4.56 8.42 0.55
C TYR A 581 -5.95 8.17 1.17
N TYR A 582 -6.05 7.83 2.45
CA TYR A 582 -7.29 7.32 3.04
C TYR A 582 -7.89 8.16 4.17
N LEU A 583 -7.56 9.45 4.20
CA LEU A 583 -8.18 10.44 5.10
C LEU A 583 -9.42 11.10 4.48
N ASP A 584 -10.31 10.31 3.87
CA ASP A 584 -11.52 10.78 3.17
C ASP A 584 -11.26 11.47 1.82
N SER A 585 -12.09 11.15 0.82
CA SER A 585 -12.03 11.44 -0.64
C SER A 585 -10.68 11.91 -1.25
N ARG A 586 -10.28 11.35 -2.41
CA ARG A 586 -9.05 11.72 -3.17
C ARG A 586 -8.86 13.23 -3.39
N ASN A 587 -9.94 14.02 -3.34
CA ASN A 587 -9.92 15.46 -3.54
C ASN A 587 -9.67 16.28 -2.26
N THR A 588 -9.84 15.68 -1.08
CA THR A 588 -9.79 16.35 0.24
C THR A 588 -8.57 15.99 1.07
N ALA A 589 -8.00 14.79 0.89
CA ALA A 589 -6.79 14.38 1.59
C ALA A 589 -5.55 15.15 1.11
N ARG A 590 -4.90 15.85 2.05
CA ARG A 590 -3.71 16.68 1.83
C ARG A 590 -2.48 15.94 2.33
N CYS A 591 -1.60 15.55 1.41
CA CYS A 591 -0.48 14.66 1.72
C CYS A 591 0.86 15.38 1.64
N ALA A 592 1.74 15.08 2.60
CA ALA A 592 3.16 15.40 2.51
C ALA A 592 3.90 14.23 1.87
N VAL A 593 4.66 14.52 0.82
CA VAL A 593 5.62 13.56 0.26
C VAL A 593 6.87 13.61 1.13
N GLY A 594 7.57 12.48 1.28
CA GLY A 594 8.75 12.30 2.14
C GLY A 594 10.01 13.10 1.79
N LEU A 595 9.88 14.31 1.22
CA LEU A 595 10.98 15.24 0.95
C LEU A 595 10.74 16.48 1.83
N PHE A 596 11.68 16.82 2.73
CA PHE A 596 11.49 17.87 3.75
C PHE A 596 12.59 18.94 3.71
N ALA A 597 12.25 20.21 3.96
CA ALA A 597 13.19 21.33 3.88
C ALA A 597 14.04 21.47 5.15
N LYS A 598 13.63 20.84 6.25
CA LYS A 598 14.45 20.69 7.47
C LYS A 598 14.21 19.32 8.08
N ALA A 599 15.19 18.83 8.84
CA ALA A 599 15.11 17.53 9.51
C ALA A 599 14.01 17.46 10.58
N ASP A 600 13.68 18.59 11.20
CA ASP A 600 12.64 18.78 12.22
C ASP A 600 11.32 19.35 11.66
N ASP A 601 11.33 19.82 10.42
CA ASP A 601 10.19 20.45 9.77
C ASP A 601 9.47 19.51 8.82
N PHE A 602 8.49 18.83 9.39
CA PHE A 602 7.59 17.90 8.73
C PHE A 602 6.53 18.60 7.83
N ARG A 603 6.59 19.93 7.65
CA ARG A 603 5.59 20.74 6.93
C ARG A 603 6.18 21.59 5.79
N SER A 604 7.51 21.65 5.64
CA SER A 604 8.19 22.76 4.94
C SER A 604 8.45 22.66 3.44
N ALA A 605 8.77 21.48 2.87
CA ALA A 605 9.28 21.46 1.48
C ALA A 605 8.20 21.26 0.40
N GLN A 606 6.93 21.02 0.75
CA GLN A 606 5.89 20.88 -0.26
C GLN A 606 4.56 21.47 0.19
N ARG A 607 3.89 22.15 -0.76
CA ARG A 607 2.45 22.42 -0.65
C ARG A 607 1.76 21.09 -0.36
N MET A 608 1.00 21.02 0.73
CA MET A 608 0.06 19.93 0.94
C MET A 608 -0.88 19.87 -0.29
N GLN A 609 -0.63 18.93 -1.20
CA GLN A 609 -1.38 18.80 -2.44
C GLN A 609 -2.49 17.75 -2.29
N PRO A 610 -3.67 17.97 -2.89
CA PRO A 610 -4.68 16.93 -2.98
C PRO A 610 -4.16 15.79 -3.84
N VAL A 611 -4.50 14.56 -3.49
CA VAL A 611 -4.08 13.34 -4.22
C VAL A 611 -4.46 13.37 -5.71
N SER A 612 -5.48 14.14 -6.09
CA SER A 612 -5.88 14.38 -7.48
C SER A 612 -4.93 15.29 -8.28
N ALA A 613 -4.14 16.15 -7.62
CA ALA A 613 -3.12 16.99 -8.26
C ALA A 613 -1.84 16.20 -8.64
N LEU A 614 -1.74 14.95 -8.20
CA LEU A 614 -0.69 14.03 -8.58
C LEU A 614 -0.97 13.45 -9.99
N VAL A 615 -0.69 14.22 -11.05
CA VAL A 615 -0.91 13.88 -12.48
C VAL A 615 0.37 13.33 -13.16
N PRO A 616 0.31 12.28 -14.00
CA PRO A 616 1.49 11.65 -14.62
C PRO A 616 2.32 12.57 -15.53
N LEU A 617 3.65 12.43 -15.45
CA LEU A 617 4.58 12.82 -16.51
C LEU A 617 4.40 11.85 -17.71
N ARG A 618 4.29 12.40 -18.92
CA ARG A 618 4.28 11.62 -20.17
C ARG A 618 5.69 11.56 -20.76
N PHE A 619 6.29 10.38 -20.83
CA PHE A 619 7.51 10.10 -21.59
C PHE A 619 7.25 9.16 -22.78
N ARG A 620 8.19 9.17 -23.74
CA ARG A 620 8.03 8.76 -25.15
C ARG A 620 7.82 7.24 -25.41
N SER A 621 7.85 6.34 -24.41
CA SER A 621 7.63 4.90 -24.66
C SER A 621 7.07 4.10 -23.47
N SER A 622 6.38 3.00 -23.76
CA SER A 622 5.78 2.06 -22.80
C SER A 622 6.79 1.23 -21.99
N SER A 623 8.07 1.17 -22.38
CA SER A 623 9.10 0.41 -21.66
C SER A 623 9.65 1.11 -20.41
N ASP A 624 9.46 2.42 -20.29
CA ASP A 624 9.84 3.17 -19.07
C ASP A 624 8.76 3.03 -17.98
N TRP A 625 7.51 2.73 -18.37
CA TRP A 625 6.38 2.54 -17.45
C TRP A 625 6.57 1.37 -16.48
N SER A 626 7.19 0.26 -16.90
CA SER A 626 7.37 -0.92 -16.03
C SER A 626 8.46 -0.74 -14.97
N ARG A 627 9.29 0.32 -15.09
CA ARG A 627 10.45 0.60 -14.22
C ARG A 627 10.19 1.71 -13.20
N MET A 628 9.09 2.45 -13.35
CA MET A 628 8.68 3.59 -12.52
C MET A 628 7.37 3.28 -11.80
N GLY A 629 7.37 2.33 -10.86
CA GLY A 629 6.21 2.09 -10.02
C GLY A 629 6.39 2.78 -8.67
N VAL A 630 5.59 3.82 -8.37
CA VAL A 630 5.29 4.13 -6.98
C VAL A 630 4.06 3.30 -6.61
N LYS A 631 4.19 2.51 -5.57
CA LYS A 631 3.08 1.73 -5.03
C LYS A 631 2.22 2.67 -4.20
N VAL A 632 1.00 2.94 -4.65
CA VAL A 632 0.00 3.61 -3.82
C VAL A 632 -0.83 2.53 -3.17
N ASP A 633 -0.84 2.55 -1.86
CA ASP A 633 -1.77 1.72 -1.12
C ASP A 633 -3.15 2.37 -1.07
N ARG A 634 -4.19 1.62 -1.43
CA ARG A 634 -5.62 1.97 -1.33
C ARG A 634 -6.33 1.06 -0.32
N TRP A 635 -7.13 1.60 0.59
CA TRP A 635 -7.90 0.86 1.58
C TRP A 635 -9.31 0.89 1.03
N GLU A 636 -9.85 -0.26 0.70
CA GLU A 636 -11.25 -0.43 0.31
C GLU A 636 -12.03 -0.94 1.48
N ARG A 637 -13.14 -0.28 1.78
CA ARG A 637 -14.04 -0.77 2.81
C ARG A 637 -14.96 -1.83 2.22
N VAL A 638 -14.86 -3.04 2.73
CA VAL A 638 -15.80 -4.14 2.51
C VAL A 638 -16.78 -4.26 3.68
N ASP A 639 -17.79 -5.08 3.52
CA ASP A 639 -18.82 -5.32 4.51
C ASP A 639 -18.25 -6.10 5.71
N GLY A 640 -18.68 -5.72 6.91
CA GLY A 640 -18.29 -6.39 8.16
C GLY A 640 -19.46 -6.54 9.11
N LEU A 641 -19.17 -6.82 10.38
CA LEU A 641 -20.17 -6.94 11.44
C LEU A 641 -19.93 -5.97 12.60
N THR A 642 -21.00 -5.56 13.25
CA THR A 642 -20.97 -4.91 14.57
C THR A 642 -20.60 -5.92 15.68
N PRO A 643 -20.22 -5.46 16.88
CA PRO A 643 -20.05 -6.34 18.04
C PRO A 643 -21.25 -7.26 18.30
N ASP A 644 -22.45 -6.79 17.98
CA ASP A 644 -23.73 -7.48 18.16
C ASP A 644 -24.08 -8.44 17.00
N GLY A 645 -23.22 -8.53 15.98
CA GLY A 645 -23.37 -9.45 14.85
C GLY A 645 -24.23 -8.92 13.70
N GLU A 646 -24.59 -7.63 13.69
CA GLU A 646 -25.35 -7.02 12.59
C GLU A 646 -24.43 -6.65 11.43
N LEU A 647 -24.90 -6.83 10.19
CA LEU A 647 -24.15 -6.41 9.00
C LEU A 647 -23.90 -4.90 9.04
N ALA A 648 -22.63 -4.53 8.99
CA ALA A 648 -22.16 -3.16 8.91
C ALA A 648 -21.48 -2.95 7.54
N PRO A 649 -22.22 -2.47 6.51
CA PRO A 649 -21.68 -2.28 5.19
C PRO A 649 -20.48 -1.32 5.17
N LYS A 650 -19.44 -1.65 4.40
CA LYS A 650 -18.22 -0.83 4.29
C LYS A 650 -17.60 -0.47 5.65
N SER A 651 -17.70 -1.36 6.63
CA SER A 651 -17.10 -1.17 7.96
C SER A 651 -15.66 -1.66 8.04
N VAL A 652 -15.20 -2.44 7.06
CA VAL A 652 -13.92 -3.16 7.11
C VAL A 652 -12.99 -2.68 6.01
N PRO A 653 -12.03 -1.82 6.31
CA PRO A 653 -11.03 -1.43 5.33
C PRO A 653 -10.03 -2.57 5.03
N ILE A 654 -9.73 -2.80 3.77
CA ILE A 654 -8.79 -3.81 3.26
C ILE A 654 -7.82 -3.12 2.34
N ARG A 655 -6.52 -3.38 2.53
CA ARG A 655 -5.48 -2.71 1.75
C ARG A 655 -5.38 -3.39 0.39
N HIS A 656 -5.30 -2.61 -0.65
CA HIS A 656 -4.99 -2.95 -2.02
C HIS A 656 -3.74 -2.16 -2.37
N MET A 657 -2.87 -2.76 -3.16
CA MET A 657 -1.59 -2.14 -3.49
C MET A 657 -1.54 -2.01 -5.00
N GLU A 658 -1.74 -0.79 -5.47
CA GLU A 658 -1.79 -0.46 -6.88
C GLU A 658 -0.52 0.31 -7.26
N ARG A 659 0.09 -0.01 -8.39
CA ARG A 659 1.22 0.78 -8.91
C ARG A 659 0.68 1.96 -9.70
N TYR A 660 1.06 3.18 -9.32
CA TYR A 660 0.79 4.39 -10.09
C TYR A 660 2.09 5.08 -10.51
N ALA A 661 2.00 5.82 -11.62
CA ALA A 661 3.01 6.79 -11.98
C ALA A 661 2.92 7.97 -11.00
N ALA A 662 3.99 8.21 -10.23
CA ALA A 662 4.08 9.45 -9.47
C ALA A 662 4.16 10.65 -10.44
N PRO A 663 3.52 11.78 -10.08
CA PRO A 663 3.62 13.02 -10.85
C PRO A 663 5.04 13.59 -10.84
N SER A 664 5.28 14.62 -11.65
CA SER A 664 6.42 15.51 -11.46
C SER A 664 6.38 16.09 -10.05
N ILE A 665 7.27 15.62 -9.17
CA ILE A 665 7.48 16.21 -7.85
C ILE A 665 8.35 17.45 -8.06
N ALA A 666 7.79 18.65 -7.89
CA ALA A 666 8.54 19.91 -7.92
C ALA A 666 8.81 20.36 -6.48
N VAL A 667 10.05 20.77 -6.20
CA VAL A 667 10.49 21.26 -4.89
C VAL A 667 11.15 22.62 -5.08
N ASP A 668 10.70 23.60 -4.31
CA ASP A 668 11.10 25.02 -4.40
C ASP A 668 12.19 25.41 -3.37
N ASP A 669 12.62 24.47 -2.51
CA ASP A 669 13.66 24.66 -1.50
C ASP A 669 14.50 23.39 -1.32
N TRP A 670 15.67 23.50 -0.70
CA TRP A 670 16.61 22.40 -0.48
C TRP A 670 15.99 21.24 0.29
N ILE A 671 16.22 20.00 -0.16
CA ILE A 671 15.78 18.81 0.57
C ILE A 671 16.82 18.43 1.64
N GLU A 672 16.51 18.68 2.90
CA GLU A 672 17.35 18.33 4.06
C GLU A 672 17.09 16.91 4.57
N LYS A 673 15.96 16.28 4.21
CA LYS A 673 15.63 14.90 4.59
C LYS A 673 14.84 14.18 3.49
N TYR A 674 15.27 12.96 3.18
CA TYR A 674 14.59 12.01 2.30
C TYR A 674 14.03 10.87 3.16
N SER A 675 12.72 10.65 3.10
CA SER A 675 12.02 9.62 3.86
C SER A 675 11.41 8.58 2.94
N PHE A 676 11.72 7.32 3.21
CA PHE A 676 11.28 6.17 2.45
C PHE A 676 10.56 5.15 3.35
N VAL A 677 9.73 4.34 2.70
CA VAL A 677 9.15 3.14 3.26
C VAL A 677 9.75 1.95 2.52
N VAL A 678 10.46 1.11 3.28
CA VAL A 678 10.99 -0.17 2.83
C VAL A 678 9.96 -1.25 3.12
N ASP A 679 9.38 -1.76 2.04
CA ASP A 679 8.48 -2.90 1.98
C ASP A 679 9.34 -4.18 1.88
N ASP A 680 9.58 -4.81 3.04
CA ASP A 680 10.19 -6.13 3.19
C ASP A 680 9.66 -6.75 4.49
N LEU A 681 9.70 -8.08 4.65
CA LEU A 681 9.17 -8.79 5.82
C LEU A 681 9.86 -8.33 7.11
N MET A 682 11.19 -8.22 7.06
CA MET A 682 12.03 -7.83 8.20
C MET A 682 12.97 -6.71 7.74
N PRO A 683 12.47 -5.48 7.53
CA PRO A 683 13.23 -4.41 6.87
C PRO A 683 14.41 -3.89 7.72
N HIS A 684 14.38 -4.12 9.04
CA HIS A 684 15.51 -3.90 9.96
C HIS A 684 16.63 -4.94 9.84
N ARG A 685 16.47 -5.93 8.97
CA ARG A 685 17.44 -7.00 8.68
C ARG A 685 17.92 -6.95 7.22
N LEU A 686 17.78 -5.80 6.55
CA LEU A 686 18.41 -5.63 5.25
C LEU A 686 19.91 -5.86 5.39
N ARG A 687 20.48 -6.62 4.46
CA ARG A 687 21.95 -6.75 4.34
C ARG A 687 22.55 -5.48 3.77
N GLN A 688 21.79 -4.78 2.94
CA GLN A 688 22.30 -3.61 2.25
C GLN A 688 21.19 -2.66 1.83
N ILE A 689 21.49 -1.36 1.93
CA ILE A 689 20.75 -0.29 1.24
C ILE A 689 21.77 0.65 0.60
N ARG A 690 21.55 1.01 -0.67
CA ARG A 690 22.41 1.91 -1.44
C ARG A 690 21.57 3.02 -2.02
N MET A 691 22.08 4.24 -1.96
CA MET A 691 21.48 5.40 -2.60
C MET A 691 22.48 6.02 -3.57
N ASN A 692 22.01 6.31 -4.77
CA ASN A 692 22.76 7.00 -5.81
C ASN A 692 21.98 8.25 -6.20
N PHE A 693 22.66 9.39 -6.15
CA PHE A 693 22.14 10.71 -6.50
C PHE A 693 22.79 11.15 -7.80
N ASN A 694 21.97 11.28 -8.85
CA ASN A 694 22.37 11.77 -10.17
C ASN A 694 23.57 11.04 -10.81
N TYR A 695 23.84 9.80 -10.40
CA TYR A 695 25.03 9.04 -10.80
C TYR A 695 26.36 9.72 -10.44
N GLN A 696 26.35 10.68 -9.52
CA GLN A 696 27.53 11.41 -9.07
C GLN A 696 27.91 11.00 -7.65
N GLU A 697 27.00 11.16 -6.71
CA GLU A 697 27.24 10.84 -5.30
C GLU A 697 26.54 9.54 -4.95
N GLU A 698 27.26 8.64 -4.28
CA GLU A 698 26.72 7.38 -3.82
C GLU A 698 27.06 7.13 -2.36
N ILE A 699 26.08 6.60 -1.63
CA ILE A 699 26.22 6.16 -0.25
C ILE A 699 25.59 4.78 -0.10
N ALA A 700 26.23 3.91 0.68
CA ALA A 700 25.75 2.57 0.95
C ALA A 700 25.92 2.22 2.42
N TRP A 701 24.94 1.49 2.96
CA TRP A 701 25.02 0.84 4.25
C TRP A 701 25.08 -0.65 3.99
N GLU A 702 26.14 -1.30 4.47
CA GLU A 702 26.28 -2.76 4.47
C GLU A 702 26.18 -3.24 5.91
N CYS A 703 25.20 -4.10 6.18
CA CYS A 703 24.76 -4.45 7.52
C CYS A 703 25.03 -5.93 7.84
N ASP A 704 25.52 -6.15 9.04
CA ASP A 704 25.72 -7.48 9.60
C ASP A 704 24.43 -7.94 10.30
N ILE A 705 23.68 -8.79 9.60
CA ILE A 705 22.40 -9.31 10.11
C ILE A 705 22.54 -10.19 11.37
N SER A 706 23.75 -10.62 11.73
CA SER A 706 23.99 -11.40 12.95
C SER A 706 23.99 -10.55 14.23
N LYS A 707 24.17 -9.22 14.09
CA LYS A 707 24.13 -8.27 15.21
C LYS A 707 22.72 -7.76 15.45
N ASP A 708 22.42 -7.29 16.65
CA ASP A 708 21.16 -6.58 16.91
C ASP A 708 21.05 -5.34 16.02
N ALA A 709 19.89 -5.09 15.40
CA ALA A 709 19.67 -3.92 14.54
C ALA A 709 19.86 -2.58 15.29
N GLN A 710 19.70 -2.58 16.63
CA GLN A 710 19.92 -1.43 17.50
C GLN A 710 21.38 -1.30 17.98
N ALA A 711 22.25 -2.27 17.68
CA ALA A 711 23.67 -2.17 18.00
C ALA A 711 24.31 -1.02 17.21
N SER A 712 25.14 -0.21 17.87
CA SER A 712 25.79 0.96 17.24
C SER A 712 26.74 0.61 16.10
N ASP A 713 27.10 -0.67 15.95
CA ASP A 713 28.01 -1.21 14.95
C ASP A 713 27.35 -2.26 14.04
N ALA A 714 26.03 -2.19 13.89
CA ALA A 714 25.25 -3.08 13.04
C ALA A 714 25.59 -2.94 11.55
N CYS A 715 25.88 -1.72 11.09
CA CYS A 715 26.17 -1.44 9.68
C CYS A 715 27.43 -0.61 9.50
N VAL A 716 28.09 -0.78 8.36
CA VAL A 716 29.23 0.03 7.89
C VAL A 716 28.76 0.92 6.74
N VAL A 717 29.11 2.21 6.82
CA VAL A 717 28.76 3.23 5.84
C VAL A 717 29.91 3.42 4.85
N TYR A 718 29.59 3.30 3.57
CA TYR A 718 30.51 3.53 2.46
C TYR A 718 30.03 4.69 1.60
N LYS A 719 30.98 5.43 1.02
CA LYS A 719 30.71 6.51 0.07
C LYS A 719 31.66 6.45 -1.12
N ARG A 720 31.20 7.02 -2.23
CA ARG A 720 32.04 7.37 -3.38
C ARG A 720 31.42 8.52 -4.18
N SER A 721 32.27 9.25 -4.89
CA SER A 721 31.89 10.31 -5.80
C SER A 721 32.41 10.03 -7.21
N GLY A 722 31.64 10.40 -8.25
CA GLY A 722 32.01 10.28 -9.66
C GLY A 722 32.31 8.86 -10.15
N GLY A 723 31.76 7.83 -9.48
CA GLY A 723 32.06 6.43 -9.78
C GLY A 723 33.45 5.96 -9.32
N GLY A 724 34.11 6.70 -8.42
CA GLY A 724 35.39 6.31 -7.82
C GLY A 724 35.31 5.07 -6.92
N GLU A 725 36.42 4.77 -6.24
CA GLU A 725 36.47 3.65 -5.29
C GLU A 725 35.60 3.94 -4.04
N TRP A 726 34.99 2.89 -3.52
CA TRP A 726 34.20 2.93 -2.30
C TRP A 726 35.11 3.01 -1.07
N ALA A 727 34.94 4.06 -0.27
CA ALA A 727 35.66 4.25 0.99
C ALA A 727 34.69 4.21 2.18
N VAL A 728 35.14 3.64 3.29
CA VAL A 728 34.42 3.75 4.58
C VAL A 728 34.50 5.20 5.03
N ASP A 729 33.37 5.80 5.38
CA ASP A 729 33.37 7.15 5.92
C ASP A 729 33.62 7.14 7.43
N THR A 730 34.89 7.30 7.81
CA THR A 730 35.31 7.30 9.22
C THR A 730 34.82 8.51 10.01
N THR A 731 34.22 9.52 9.37
CA THR A 731 33.68 10.72 10.04
C THR A 731 32.27 10.51 10.60
N ILE A 732 31.64 9.36 10.31
CA ILE A 732 30.25 9.06 10.68
C ILE A 732 30.22 7.96 11.75
N GLY A 733 29.42 8.17 12.79
CA GLY A 733 29.25 7.17 13.86
C GLY A 733 30.57 6.81 14.55
N ASP A 734 30.76 5.52 14.85
CA ASP A 734 32.02 5.00 15.38
C ASP A 734 32.91 4.49 14.24
N ASN A 735 33.68 5.40 13.63
CA ASN A 735 34.58 5.11 12.49
C ASN A 735 33.85 4.45 11.29
N GLY A 736 32.73 5.02 10.87
CA GLY A 736 31.89 4.54 9.78
C GLY A 736 30.88 3.47 10.19
N ARG A 737 30.81 3.12 11.48
CA ARG A 737 29.86 2.14 12.01
C ARG A 737 28.66 2.81 12.65
N VAL A 738 27.47 2.32 12.30
CA VAL A 738 26.18 2.89 12.72
C VAL A 738 25.16 1.79 13.05
N ARG A 739 24.07 2.19 13.73
CA ARG A 739 22.86 1.35 13.86
C ARG A 739 22.23 1.08 12.51
N HIS A 740 21.37 0.06 12.42
CA HIS A 740 20.65 -0.22 11.20
C HIS A 740 19.79 1.00 10.79
N PRO A 741 19.95 1.52 9.56
CA PRO A 741 19.31 2.79 9.17
C PRO A 741 17.80 2.64 8.92
N VAL A 742 17.34 1.42 8.66
CA VAL A 742 15.91 1.10 8.47
C VAL A 742 15.33 0.53 9.75
N GLN A 743 14.19 1.06 10.17
CA GLN A 743 13.47 0.62 11.36
C GLN A 743 12.70 -0.70 11.11
N LYS A 744 12.30 -1.39 12.19
CA LYS A 744 11.54 -2.66 12.10
C LYS A 744 10.21 -2.50 11.38
N ASN A 745 9.61 -1.32 11.55
CA ASN A 745 8.37 -0.97 10.92
C ASN A 745 8.57 -0.72 9.40
N GLY A 746 9.78 -0.48 8.88
CA GLY A 746 10.10 -0.21 7.47
C GLY A 746 10.48 1.24 7.15
N ILE A 747 10.48 2.16 8.11
CA ILE A 747 10.86 3.56 7.88
C ILE A 747 12.37 3.68 7.67
N PHE A 748 12.76 4.42 6.64
CA PHE A 748 14.14 4.81 6.37
C PHE A 748 14.23 6.31 6.11
N ASP A 749 14.85 7.03 7.05
CA ASP A 749 15.09 8.47 6.94
C ASP A 749 16.56 8.73 6.65
N PHE A 750 16.84 9.38 5.53
CA PHE A 750 18.16 9.82 5.13
C PHE A 750 18.28 11.34 5.23
N GLU A 751 19.17 11.79 6.12
CA GLU A 751 19.50 13.21 6.31
C GLU A 751 20.94 13.47 5.84
N PRO A 752 21.16 14.05 4.64
CA PRO A 752 22.49 14.20 4.05
C PRO A 752 23.56 14.79 4.97
N ARG A 753 23.21 15.80 5.77
CA ARG A 753 24.14 16.48 6.67
C ARG A 753 24.66 15.58 7.80
N LYS A 754 23.84 14.64 8.31
CA LYS A 754 24.29 13.63 9.29
C LYS A 754 25.34 12.69 8.70
N TYR A 755 25.34 12.56 7.38
CA TYR A 755 26.32 11.82 6.62
C TYR A 755 27.27 12.78 5.89
N GLY A 756 27.74 13.86 6.50
CA GLY A 756 28.86 14.67 5.98
C GLY A 756 28.61 15.46 4.68
N TYR A 757 27.41 15.45 4.10
CA TYR A 757 27.07 16.27 2.95
C TYR A 757 26.61 17.66 3.42
N SER A 758 27.56 18.50 3.84
CA SER A 758 27.27 19.90 4.26
C SER A 758 26.86 20.80 3.10
N ASN A 759 27.32 20.49 1.88
CA ASN A 759 26.90 21.13 0.65
C ASN A 759 25.92 20.24 -0.12
N LEU A 760 24.63 20.59 -0.09
CA LEU A 760 23.56 19.82 -0.74
C LEU A 760 23.61 19.89 -2.27
N LEU A 761 24.35 20.84 -2.88
CA LEU A 761 24.59 20.90 -4.34
C LEU A 761 25.29 19.65 -4.90
N LEU A 762 25.94 18.87 -4.03
CA LEU A 762 26.55 17.60 -4.42
C LEU A 762 25.48 16.55 -4.74
N LEU A 763 24.35 16.58 -4.02
CA LEU A 763 23.24 15.64 -4.20
C LEU A 763 22.14 16.19 -5.11
N GLN A 764 21.86 17.49 -5.03
CA GLN A 764 20.71 18.14 -5.68
C GLN A 764 21.22 19.13 -6.71
N LYS A 765 20.92 18.87 -7.99
CA LYS A 765 21.26 19.73 -9.12
C LYS A 765 20.03 20.54 -9.52
N ASP A 766 20.23 21.74 -10.03
CA ASP A 766 19.12 22.50 -10.60
C ASP A 766 18.47 21.69 -11.73
N ASN A 767 17.14 21.74 -11.83
CA ASN A 767 16.29 20.94 -12.74
C ASN A 767 16.09 19.47 -12.32
N GLN A 768 16.11 18.52 -13.26
CA GLN A 768 15.75 17.12 -13.03
C GLN A 768 16.83 16.38 -12.24
N ASN A 769 16.42 15.83 -11.10
CA ASN A 769 17.22 14.96 -10.27
C ASN A 769 16.71 13.52 -10.33
N THR A 770 17.63 12.58 -10.14
CA THR A 770 17.34 11.14 -10.02
C THR A 770 17.93 10.60 -8.74
N VAL A 771 17.10 9.91 -7.94
CA VAL A 771 17.54 9.11 -6.80
C VAL A 771 17.30 7.65 -7.11
N THR A 772 18.35 6.85 -7.13
CA THR A 772 18.25 5.40 -7.26
C THR A 772 18.51 4.76 -5.90
N VAL A 773 17.56 3.99 -5.39
CA VAL A 773 17.70 3.21 -4.15
C VAL A 773 17.77 1.73 -4.50
N SER A 774 18.82 1.04 -4.04
CA SER A 774 18.94 -0.41 -4.20
C SER A 774 19.01 -1.08 -2.84
N THR A 775 18.29 -2.18 -2.65
CA THR A 775 18.21 -2.90 -1.37
C THR A 775 18.52 -4.37 -1.57
N VAL A 776 19.08 -4.99 -0.52
CA VAL A 776 19.27 -6.44 -0.41
C VAL A 776 18.71 -6.87 0.94
N ASN A 777 17.74 -7.76 0.96
CA ASN A 777 17.09 -8.20 2.19
C ASN A 777 17.86 -9.30 2.92
N LYS A 778 17.30 -9.78 4.04
CA LYS A 778 17.89 -10.80 4.91
C LYS A 778 18.30 -12.06 4.15
N ILE A 779 17.52 -12.47 3.16
CA ILE A 779 17.79 -13.69 2.38
C ILE A 779 18.58 -13.46 1.10
N GLY A 780 19.06 -12.24 0.84
CA GLY A 780 19.87 -11.93 -0.34
C GLY A 780 19.07 -11.60 -1.60
N LEU A 781 17.74 -11.49 -1.51
CA LEU A 781 16.94 -10.95 -2.61
C LEU A 781 17.17 -9.45 -2.73
N SER A 782 17.33 -8.98 -3.96
CA SER A 782 17.65 -7.59 -4.24
C SER A 782 16.65 -6.92 -5.18
N ASN A 783 16.55 -5.60 -5.05
CA ASN A 783 15.73 -4.78 -5.92
C ASN A 783 16.29 -3.36 -6.03
N THR A 784 15.92 -2.66 -7.11
CA THR A 784 16.36 -1.29 -7.36
C THR A 784 15.19 -0.42 -7.82
N GLN A 785 14.98 0.68 -7.12
CA GLN A 785 13.92 1.67 -7.39
C GLN A 785 14.55 2.99 -7.79
N ARG A 786 13.87 3.72 -8.69
CA ARG A 786 14.30 5.04 -9.14
C ARG A 786 13.18 6.04 -8.98
N PHE A 787 13.52 7.20 -8.44
CA PHE A 787 12.62 8.31 -8.23
C PHE A 787 13.19 9.55 -8.93
N TYR A 788 12.30 10.39 -9.44
CA TYR A 788 12.66 11.61 -10.14
C TYR A 788 11.94 12.78 -9.50
N TYR A 789 12.63 13.91 -9.35
CA TYR A 789 12.04 15.16 -8.90
C TYR A 789 12.70 16.34 -9.64
N LEU A 790 11.95 17.41 -9.79
CA LEU A 790 12.42 18.70 -10.29
C LEU A 790 12.79 19.55 -9.07
N PHE A 791 14.03 20.01 -9.03
CA PHE A 791 14.55 20.89 -8.01
C PHE A 791 14.85 22.23 -8.64
N LYS A 792 14.45 23.32 -7.98
CA LYS A 792 14.81 24.67 -8.39
C LYS A 792 15.52 25.35 -7.24
N ALA A 793 16.85 25.44 -7.33
CA ALA A 793 17.67 26.11 -6.32
C ALA A 793 17.81 27.61 -6.57
N THR A 794 17.60 28.03 -7.82
CA THR A 794 17.88 29.40 -8.29
C THR A 794 16.59 30.13 -8.61
N ASP A 795 16.48 31.40 -8.17
CA ASP A 795 15.41 32.29 -8.61
C ASP A 795 15.41 32.44 -10.14
N ASN A 796 14.29 32.88 -10.71
CA ASN A 796 14.24 33.16 -12.15
C ASN A 796 15.39 34.11 -12.52
N LEU A 797 16.15 33.77 -13.57
CA LEU A 797 17.26 34.59 -14.07
C LEU A 797 16.81 36.03 -14.37
N LEU A 798 15.55 36.22 -14.77
CA LEU A 798 14.95 37.48 -15.19
C LEU A 798 13.58 37.67 -14.51
N GLU A 799 13.38 38.80 -13.84
CA GLU A 799 12.11 39.17 -13.19
C GLU A 799 11.79 40.66 -13.40
N PRO A 800 10.55 41.06 -13.71
CA PRO A 800 10.18 42.47 -13.81
C PRO A 800 9.94 43.06 -12.41
N LEU A 801 10.66 44.13 -12.08
CA LEU A 801 10.39 44.95 -10.89
C LEU A 801 9.28 45.97 -11.15
N TRP A 802 9.23 46.51 -12.37
CA TRP A 802 8.18 47.44 -12.80
C TRP A 802 8.04 47.42 -14.33
N PRO A 803 6.81 47.37 -14.89
CA PRO A 803 5.53 47.18 -14.21
C PRO A 803 5.41 45.77 -13.64
N LEU A 804 4.64 45.63 -12.56
CA LEU A 804 4.30 44.32 -12.03
C LEU A 804 3.33 43.61 -13.00
N PRO A 805 3.38 42.27 -13.11
CA PRO A 805 2.47 41.53 -13.99
C PRO A 805 1.00 41.85 -13.71
N GLY A 806 0.25 42.24 -14.74
CA GLY A 806 -1.18 42.56 -14.65
C GLY A 806 -1.51 43.95 -14.09
N VAL A 807 -0.52 44.77 -13.74
CA VAL A 807 -0.74 46.16 -13.30
C VAL A 807 -0.88 47.08 -14.51
N ALA A 808 -1.91 47.92 -14.51
CA ALA A 808 -2.08 48.99 -15.48
C ALA A 808 -1.12 50.15 -15.16
N VAL A 809 -0.51 50.73 -16.20
CA VAL A 809 0.31 51.94 -16.09
C VAL A 809 -0.35 53.08 -16.84
N ASN A 810 -0.16 54.32 -16.42
CA ASN A 810 -0.67 55.46 -17.17
C ASN A 810 0.35 56.09 -18.13
N ARG A 811 1.59 55.59 -18.11
CA ARG A 811 2.63 55.88 -19.10
C ARG A 811 3.69 54.80 -19.05
N VAL A 812 4.39 54.63 -20.16
CA VAL A 812 5.59 53.80 -20.20
C VAL A 812 6.74 54.65 -19.66
N SER A 813 7.12 54.43 -18.40
CA SER A 813 8.18 55.18 -17.73
C SER A 813 8.74 54.36 -16.57
N GLY A 814 10.06 54.41 -16.38
CA GLY A 814 10.72 53.82 -15.21
C GLY A 814 10.61 52.31 -15.09
N PHE A 815 10.44 51.60 -16.23
CA PHE A 815 10.38 50.14 -16.25
C PHE A 815 11.72 49.58 -15.76
N SER A 816 11.68 48.54 -14.94
CA SER A 816 12.84 48.00 -14.26
C SER A 816 12.75 46.49 -14.18
N ALA A 817 13.87 45.81 -14.40
CA ALA A 817 13.99 44.37 -14.32
C ALA A 817 15.12 43.99 -13.36
N HIS A 818 14.85 43.01 -12.52
CA HIS A 818 15.84 42.33 -11.71
C HIS A 818 16.42 41.15 -12.51
N VAL A 819 17.74 40.98 -12.41
CA VAL A 819 18.48 39.88 -13.00
C VAL A 819 19.31 39.24 -11.90
N SER A 820 18.93 38.03 -11.50
CA SER A 820 19.67 37.25 -10.50
C SER A 820 20.95 36.68 -11.12
N VAL A 821 22.05 36.70 -10.36
CA VAL A 821 23.34 36.10 -10.79
C VAL A 821 23.81 35.04 -9.79
N LEU A 822 22.89 34.56 -8.95
CA LEU A 822 23.11 33.44 -8.05
C LEU A 822 23.07 32.12 -8.85
N ASP A 823 24.24 31.49 -8.98
CA ASP A 823 24.45 30.06 -9.26
C ASP A 823 24.30 29.46 -10.67
N TYR A 824 24.31 30.25 -11.76
CA TYR A 824 24.73 29.71 -13.06
C TYR A 824 26.26 29.62 -13.11
N GLN A 825 26.81 28.42 -12.83
CA GLN A 825 28.26 28.16 -12.81
C GLN A 825 28.96 28.72 -14.07
N GLY A 826 29.67 29.84 -13.90
CA GLY A 826 30.55 30.40 -14.93
C GLY A 826 29.98 31.56 -15.75
N PHE A 827 28.80 32.11 -15.43
CA PHE A 827 28.22 33.23 -16.18
C PHE A 827 28.20 34.55 -15.40
N SER A 828 28.43 35.67 -16.08
CA SER A 828 28.24 37.03 -15.55
C SER A 828 27.35 37.85 -16.48
N VAL A 829 26.45 38.66 -15.91
CA VAL A 829 25.56 39.54 -16.68
C VAL A 829 26.29 40.86 -16.97
N VAL A 830 26.42 41.20 -18.25
CA VAL A 830 27.21 42.36 -18.71
C VAL A 830 26.32 43.54 -19.10
N SER A 831 25.21 43.29 -19.78
CA SER A 831 24.28 44.33 -20.22
C SER A 831 22.87 43.77 -20.43
N ALA A 832 21.87 44.63 -20.50
CA ALA A 832 20.50 44.26 -20.89
C ALA A 832 19.97 45.20 -21.97
N ARG A 833 18.99 44.73 -22.73
CA ARG A 833 18.31 45.50 -23.77
C ARG A 833 16.82 45.23 -23.79
N ASP A 834 16.03 46.21 -24.19
CA ASP A 834 14.58 46.11 -24.20
C ASP A 834 13.89 46.73 -25.43
N ALA A 835 12.63 46.35 -25.59
CA ALA A 835 11.71 46.87 -26.59
C ALA A 835 10.27 46.76 -26.10
N ILE A 836 9.41 47.67 -26.58
CA ILE A 836 7.99 47.73 -26.23
C ILE A 836 7.20 47.79 -27.53
N PHE A 837 6.18 46.95 -27.66
CA PHE A 837 5.30 46.88 -28.83
C PHE A 837 3.86 46.60 -28.41
N GLN A 838 2.91 46.92 -29.31
CA GLN A 838 1.48 46.73 -29.05
C GLN A 838 1.11 45.25 -29.18
N ASP A 839 0.28 44.72 -28.27
CA ASP A 839 -0.03 43.27 -28.15
C ASP A 839 -0.69 42.66 -29.41
N THR A 840 -1.19 43.51 -30.32
CA THR A 840 -1.82 43.08 -31.58
C THR A 840 -0.84 42.89 -32.75
N SER A 841 0.45 43.21 -32.59
CA SER A 841 1.44 43.10 -33.67
C SER A 841 2.33 41.85 -33.57
N LEU A 842 2.21 40.94 -34.53
CA LEU A 842 3.28 40.01 -34.95
C LEU A 842 4.05 40.70 -36.09
N PRO A 843 5.39 40.93 -36.04
CA PRO A 843 6.40 40.21 -35.27
C PRO A 843 7.25 41.09 -34.33
N SER A 844 8.15 40.42 -33.60
CA SER A 844 9.22 40.94 -32.73
C SER A 844 9.79 42.31 -33.15
N PRO A 845 10.07 43.21 -32.19
CA PRO A 845 10.55 44.57 -32.44
C PRO A 845 11.86 44.58 -33.27
N SER A 846 11.92 45.46 -34.26
CA SER A 846 13.08 45.59 -35.17
C SER A 846 14.35 46.13 -34.49
N SER A 847 14.25 46.66 -33.27
CA SER A 847 15.38 47.23 -32.54
C SER A 847 15.19 47.17 -31.03
N PHE A 848 16.14 46.52 -30.36
CA PHE A 848 16.30 46.55 -28.90
C PHE A 848 17.25 47.69 -28.50
N LEU A 849 16.85 48.51 -27.54
CA LEU A 849 17.67 49.59 -26.98
C LEU A 849 18.37 49.12 -25.70
N PRO A 850 19.57 49.63 -25.39
CA PRO A 850 20.26 49.31 -24.15
C PRO A 850 19.46 49.80 -22.92
N MET A 851 19.52 49.02 -21.85
CA MET A 851 19.03 49.39 -20.53
C MET A 851 20.18 49.88 -19.65
N THR A 852 19.90 50.80 -18.74
CA THR A 852 20.88 51.30 -17.77
C THR A 852 20.97 50.36 -16.57
N ARG A 853 22.18 49.86 -16.28
CA ARG A 853 22.45 49.04 -15.10
C ARG A 853 22.55 49.92 -13.85
N VAL A 854 21.79 49.59 -12.80
CA VAL A 854 21.91 50.19 -11.47
C VAL A 854 22.83 49.32 -10.61
N PRO A 855 23.89 49.88 -10.00
CA PRO A 855 24.74 49.12 -9.08
C PRO A 855 23.95 48.74 -7.82
N SER A 856 23.63 47.45 -7.64
CA SER A 856 23.22 46.90 -6.35
C SER A 856 24.39 46.11 -5.75
N GLY A 857 24.54 46.16 -4.42
CA GLY A 857 25.59 45.42 -3.72
C GLY A 857 25.43 43.91 -3.94
N ASN A 858 26.52 43.25 -4.38
CA ASN A 858 26.67 41.83 -4.74
C ASN A 858 25.84 41.32 -5.93
N ARG A 859 26.55 40.57 -6.80
CA ARG A 859 26.21 39.71 -7.95
C ARG A 859 24.94 40.01 -8.77
N ASP A 860 23.79 40.28 -8.17
CA ASP A 860 22.55 40.65 -8.82
C ASP A 860 22.65 42.02 -9.53
N ALA A 861 21.80 42.22 -10.52
CA ALA A 861 21.77 43.46 -11.29
C ALA A 861 20.34 43.92 -11.55
N ILE A 862 20.09 45.19 -11.27
CA ILE A 862 18.86 45.87 -11.67
C ILE A 862 19.14 46.61 -12.97
N PHE A 863 18.28 46.44 -13.97
CA PHE A 863 18.33 47.16 -15.23
C PHE A 863 17.08 48.02 -15.38
N ASN A 864 17.29 49.31 -15.62
CA ASN A 864 16.22 50.27 -15.88
C ASN A 864 16.12 50.50 -17.40
N SER A 865 14.89 50.39 -17.90
CA SER A 865 14.55 50.82 -19.25
C SER A 865 14.73 52.33 -19.38
N GLU A 866 15.31 52.76 -20.50
CA GLU A 866 15.36 54.17 -20.90
C GLU A 866 14.14 54.58 -21.75
N ARG A 867 13.17 53.66 -21.91
CA ARG A 867 11.98 53.92 -22.70
C ARG A 867 11.04 54.84 -21.94
N GLU A 868 10.74 55.97 -22.56
CA GLU A 868 9.61 56.83 -22.21
C GLU A 868 8.67 56.95 -23.40
N MET A 869 7.40 56.61 -23.21
CA MET A 869 6.37 56.76 -24.25
C MET A 869 5.12 57.40 -23.64
N SER A 870 4.53 58.35 -24.36
CA SER A 870 3.33 59.10 -23.97
C SER A 870 2.22 58.97 -25.03
N GLY A 871 0.96 59.23 -24.63
CA GLY A 871 -0.19 59.19 -25.54
C GLY A 871 -0.60 57.80 -26.02
N LEU A 872 -0.22 56.75 -25.29
CA LEU A 872 -0.58 55.37 -25.58
C LEU A 872 -1.88 54.96 -24.86
N SER A 873 -2.64 54.04 -25.44
CA SER A 873 -3.75 53.36 -24.76
C SER A 873 -3.85 51.91 -25.22
N GLY A 874 -4.33 51.02 -24.34
CA GLY A 874 -4.55 49.59 -24.63
C GLY A 874 -3.40 48.67 -24.21
N GLY A 875 -3.40 47.42 -24.69
CA GLY A 875 -2.44 46.38 -24.31
C GLY A 875 -1.11 46.45 -25.06
N TYR A 876 -0.02 46.30 -24.32
CA TYR A 876 1.36 46.30 -24.81
C TYR A 876 2.15 45.14 -24.20
N VAL A 877 3.27 44.80 -24.84
CA VAL A 877 4.24 43.83 -24.35
C VAL A 877 5.59 44.52 -24.22
N TRP A 878 6.17 44.46 -23.02
CA TRP A 878 7.55 44.82 -22.78
C TRP A 878 8.42 43.57 -22.89
N GLN A 879 9.31 43.56 -23.87
CA GLN A 879 10.22 42.47 -24.14
C GLN A 879 11.64 42.90 -23.77
N PHE A 880 12.30 42.18 -22.86
CA PHE A 880 13.69 42.45 -22.49
C PHE A 880 14.55 41.19 -22.50
N ARG A 881 15.86 41.37 -22.70
CA ARG A 881 16.88 40.32 -22.75
C ARG A 881 18.19 40.78 -22.15
N THR A 882 19.00 39.84 -21.68
CA THR A 882 20.33 40.12 -21.10
C THR A 882 21.45 39.53 -21.95
N VAL A 883 22.65 40.10 -21.84
CA VAL A 883 23.87 39.57 -22.45
C VAL A 883 24.74 39.02 -21.33
N THR A 884 25.11 37.75 -21.44
CA THR A 884 25.94 37.06 -20.47
C THR A 884 27.32 36.74 -21.06
N MET A 885 28.34 36.68 -20.20
CA MET A 885 29.69 36.20 -20.54
C MET A 885 29.99 34.93 -19.75
N ASP A 886 30.57 33.94 -20.41
CA ASP A 886 31.14 32.77 -19.74
C ASP A 886 32.49 33.09 -19.08
N SER A 887 33.01 32.14 -18.29
CA SER A 887 34.31 32.23 -17.63
C SER A 887 35.51 32.25 -18.59
N VAL A 888 35.28 32.11 -19.90
CA VAL A 888 36.28 32.05 -20.97
C VAL A 888 36.23 33.29 -21.89
N SER A 889 35.50 34.34 -21.47
CA SER A 889 35.46 35.69 -22.08
C SER A 889 34.73 35.78 -23.44
N ALA A 890 33.93 34.78 -23.82
CA ALA A 890 33.11 34.88 -25.03
C ALA A 890 31.71 35.41 -24.67
N PRO A 891 31.21 36.49 -25.32
CA PRO A 891 29.81 36.88 -25.18
C PRO A 891 28.93 35.81 -25.83
N LEU A 892 28.12 35.13 -25.02
CA LEU A 892 27.06 34.24 -25.46
C LEU A 892 25.77 35.05 -25.43
N ASP A 893 25.14 35.22 -26.60
CA ASP A 893 23.85 35.89 -26.72
C ASP A 893 22.82 35.01 -26.00
N SER A 894 22.15 35.54 -24.96
CA SER A 894 21.00 34.82 -24.38
C SER A 894 19.90 34.87 -25.44
N SER A 895 19.57 33.72 -26.00
CA SER A 895 18.54 33.61 -27.06
C SER A 895 17.12 33.83 -26.53
N ASP A 896 16.96 33.98 -25.22
CA ASP A 896 15.67 33.92 -24.55
C ASP A 896 15.17 35.33 -24.23
N PHE A 897 13.97 35.62 -24.72
CA PHE A 897 13.28 36.88 -24.49
C PHE A 897 12.31 36.71 -23.32
N TYR A 898 12.27 37.69 -22.42
CA TYR A 898 11.24 37.76 -21.38
C TYR A 898 10.17 38.78 -21.78
N ASN A 899 8.91 38.34 -21.81
CA ASN A 899 7.77 39.16 -22.21
C ASN A 899 6.91 39.50 -20.99
N VAL A 900 6.67 40.79 -20.78
CA VAL A 900 5.81 41.32 -19.72
C VAL A 900 4.62 42.00 -20.38
N PRO A 901 3.43 41.36 -20.42
CA PRO A 901 2.23 42.04 -20.87
C PRO A 901 1.83 43.10 -19.84
N PHE A 902 1.45 44.28 -20.32
CA PHE A 902 0.96 45.38 -19.50
C PHE A 902 -0.08 46.20 -20.26
N THR A 903 -0.94 46.92 -19.54
CA THR A 903 -1.96 47.78 -20.13
C THR A 903 -1.61 49.23 -19.86
N VAL A 904 -1.73 50.09 -20.87
CA VAL A 904 -1.65 51.54 -20.69
C VAL A 904 -3.06 52.13 -20.59
N ASP A 905 -3.37 52.71 -19.44
CA ASP A 905 -4.61 53.44 -19.18
C ASP A 905 -4.31 54.90 -18.82
N THR A 906 -4.67 55.81 -19.71
CA THR A 906 -4.47 57.27 -19.53
C THR A 906 -5.78 58.00 -19.21
N VAL A 907 -6.88 57.28 -18.99
CA VAL A 907 -8.21 57.88 -18.89
C VAL A 907 -8.56 58.09 -17.42
N PRO A 908 -8.73 59.35 -16.96
CA PRO A 908 -9.20 59.61 -15.61
C PRO A 908 -10.57 59.00 -15.33
N PRO A 909 -10.81 58.52 -14.08
CA PRO A 909 -12.13 58.03 -13.71
C PRO A 909 -13.16 59.14 -13.86
N SER A 910 -14.23 58.89 -14.61
CA SER A 910 -15.31 59.84 -14.86
C SER A 910 -16.58 59.39 -14.14
N PHE A 911 -17.18 60.31 -13.37
CA PHE A 911 -18.38 60.05 -12.59
C PHE A 911 -19.15 61.35 -12.35
N ARG A 912 -20.44 61.22 -12.06
CA ARG A 912 -21.32 62.33 -11.66
C ARG A 912 -21.76 62.17 -10.22
N LEU A 913 -21.95 63.32 -9.59
CA LEU A 913 -22.66 63.44 -8.34
C LEU A 913 -23.98 64.17 -8.57
N SER A 914 -25.04 63.69 -7.95
CA SER A 914 -26.31 64.40 -7.87
C SER A 914 -26.74 64.47 -6.41
N ALA A 915 -27.14 65.65 -5.92
CA ALA A 915 -27.81 65.73 -4.63
C ALA A 915 -29.15 64.98 -4.68
N GLU A 916 -29.59 64.42 -3.56
CA GLU A 916 -30.88 63.68 -3.50
C GLU A 916 -32.06 64.60 -3.89
N ALA A 917 -31.96 65.89 -3.58
CA ALA A 917 -32.88 66.93 -4.02
C ALA A 917 -32.17 68.30 -4.03
N SER A 918 -32.71 69.27 -4.77
CA SER A 918 -32.20 70.65 -4.80
C SER A 918 -32.36 71.39 -3.46
N ALA A 919 -33.31 70.94 -2.63
CA ALA A 919 -33.51 71.38 -1.25
C ALA A 919 -33.69 70.14 -0.36
N LEU A 920 -32.87 70.01 0.68
CA LEU A 920 -32.83 68.86 1.58
C LEU A 920 -33.09 69.30 3.02
N ASN A 921 -33.96 68.58 3.71
CA ASN A 921 -34.03 68.65 5.16
C ASN A 921 -33.38 67.38 5.71
N PRO A 922 -32.17 67.47 6.32
CA PRO A 922 -31.44 66.32 6.85
C PRO A 922 -32.30 65.44 7.77
N ASP A 923 -33.27 66.01 8.48
CA ASP A 923 -34.12 65.29 9.44
C ASP A 923 -35.22 64.44 8.77
N SER A 924 -35.42 64.59 7.45
CA SER A 924 -36.49 63.93 6.69
C SER A 924 -36.01 63.10 5.49
N VAL A 925 -34.73 63.20 5.12
CA VAL A 925 -34.12 62.46 4.01
C VAL A 925 -32.99 61.54 4.50
N SER A 926 -32.90 60.35 3.90
CA SER A 926 -31.94 59.32 4.30
C SER A 926 -30.56 59.50 3.68
N PHE A 927 -30.47 60.17 2.53
CA PHE A 927 -29.24 60.26 1.73
C PHE A 927 -28.89 61.71 1.40
N LEU A 928 -27.58 61.99 1.43
CA LEU A 928 -26.97 63.28 1.13
C LEU A 928 -26.87 63.49 -0.39
N ALA A 929 -26.36 62.49 -1.10
CA ALA A 929 -26.09 62.55 -2.53
C ALA A 929 -26.09 61.14 -3.13
N ARG A 930 -26.12 61.08 -4.46
CA ARG A 930 -25.95 59.87 -5.25
C ARG A 930 -24.74 59.99 -6.13
N PHE A 931 -23.99 58.89 -6.18
CA PHE A 931 -22.89 58.65 -7.08
C PHE A 931 -23.36 57.81 -8.27
N ALA A 932 -22.92 58.16 -9.47
CA ALA A 932 -23.08 57.32 -10.66
C ALA A 932 -21.88 57.48 -11.61
N TRP A 933 -21.41 56.39 -12.20
CA TRP A 933 -20.37 56.42 -13.22
C TRP A 933 -20.83 57.12 -14.51
N ASP A 934 -19.90 57.78 -15.20
CA ASP A 934 -20.16 58.39 -16.50
C ASP A 934 -19.93 57.38 -17.65
N GLY A 935 -21.01 56.94 -18.29
CA GLY A 935 -20.97 56.16 -19.53
C GLY A 935 -21.48 54.72 -19.40
N ALA A 936 -22.49 54.36 -20.19
CA ALA A 936 -22.94 52.98 -20.34
C ALA A 936 -21.92 52.21 -21.19
N GLY A 937 -21.19 51.25 -20.59
CA GLY A 937 -20.35 50.29 -21.30
C GLY A 937 -18.84 50.39 -21.09
N VAL A 938 -18.35 51.01 -20.02
CA VAL A 938 -16.92 50.92 -19.65
C VAL A 938 -16.67 49.55 -19.02
N GLU A 939 -15.90 48.69 -19.70
CA GLU A 939 -15.66 47.29 -19.28
C GLU A 939 -14.80 47.14 -18.02
N ASN A 940 -14.20 48.21 -17.47
CA ASN A 940 -13.52 48.18 -16.17
C ASN A 940 -13.49 49.59 -15.53
N PRO A 941 -14.49 49.95 -14.72
CA PRO A 941 -14.43 51.13 -13.88
C PRO A 941 -13.53 50.86 -12.65
N ASP A 942 -12.25 51.24 -12.70
CA ASP A 942 -11.25 50.90 -11.65
C ASP A 942 -10.89 52.12 -10.76
N ILE A 943 -11.86 52.65 -10.00
CA ILE A 943 -11.54 53.63 -8.94
C ILE A 943 -10.91 52.89 -7.77
N ARG A 944 -9.60 53.09 -7.59
CA ARG A 944 -8.81 52.46 -6.55
C ARG A 944 -9.03 53.11 -5.18
N ALA A 945 -9.16 54.44 -5.15
CA ALA A 945 -9.47 55.18 -3.92
C ALA A 945 -10.31 56.44 -4.20
N MET A 946 -11.24 56.76 -3.30
CA MET A 946 -12.13 57.92 -3.41
C MET A 946 -12.27 58.62 -2.05
N ARG A 947 -12.14 59.95 -2.04
CA ARG A 947 -12.47 60.81 -0.89
C ARG A 947 -13.67 61.69 -1.19
N TRP A 948 -14.34 62.10 -0.12
CA TRP A 948 -15.57 62.87 -0.15
C TRP A 948 -15.48 64.03 0.82
N GLN A 949 -15.91 65.21 0.38
CA GLN A 949 -15.87 66.42 1.19
C GLN A 949 -17.20 67.16 1.08
N LEU A 950 -17.75 67.55 2.23
CA LEU A 950 -18.93 68.40 2.34
C LEU A 950 -18.50 69.80 2.77
N SER A 951 -18.98 70.84 2.10
CA SER A 951 -18.57 72.23 2.35
C SER A 951 -19.75 73.18 2.23
N ARG A 952 -19.71 74.32 2.94
CA ARG A 952 -20.69 75.39 2.77
C ARG A 952 -20.23 76.32 1.64
N VAL A 953 -21.12 76.63 0.69
CA VAL A 953 -20.76 77.41 -0.51
C VAL A 953 -20.58 78.90 -0.18
N ASP A 954 -21.33 79.41 0.80
CA ASP A 954 -21.33 80.83 1.18
C ASP A 954 -20.35 81.16 2.33
N GLY A 955 -19.61 80.16 2.84
CA GLY A 955 -18.62 80.28 3.93
C GLY A 955 -17.17 80.17 3.42
N GLY A 956 -16.21 80.71 4.18
CA GLY A 956 -14.78 80.58 3.84
C GLY A 956 -14.26 79.14 3.98
N LEU A 957 -13.02 78.88 3.51
CA LEU A 957 -12.33 77.56 3.53
C LEU A 957 -12.36 76.78 4.87
N ALA A 958 -12.68 77.44 5.98
CA ALA A 958 -12.77 76.83 7.31
C ALA A 958 -14.08 76.04 7.56
N ASP A 959 -15.08 76.10 6.66
CA ASP A 959 -16.35 75.40 6.78
C ASP A 959 -16.41 74.18 5.84
N SER A 960 -15.61 73.14 6.12
CA SER A 960 -15.70 71.85 5.42
C SER A 960 -15.58 70.65 6.36
N LEU A 961 -16.23 69.55 5.98
CA LEU A 961 -16.23 68.26 6.66
C LEU A 961 -15.80 67.17 5.67
N GLU A 962 -14.75 66.44 5.99
CA GLU A 962 -14.39 65.21 5.28
C GLU A 962 -15.36 64.09 5.66
N LEU A 963 -15.90 63.39 4.66
CA LEU A 963 -16.73 62.21 4.83
C LEU A 963 -15.86 60.94 4.70
N SER A 964 -16.42 59.77 4.99
CA SER A 964 -15.70 58.50 4.86
C SER A 964 -15.14 58.31 3.45
N SER A 965 -13.83 58.04 3.36
CA SER A 965 -13.18 57.65 2.12
C SER A 965 -13.55 56.20 1.76
N LEU A 966 -13.57 55.89 0.47
CA LEU A 966 -13.85 54.57 -0.09
C LEU A 966 -12.61 54.07 -0.85
N TYR A 967 -12.48 52.75 -0.96
CA TYR A 967 -11.47 52.09 -1.79
C TYR A 967 -12.14 51.03 -2.67
N ASP A 968 -11.52 50.69 -3.80
CA ASP A 968 -12.00 49.68 -4.76
C ASP A 968 -13.49 49.85 -5.11
N VAL A 969 -13.85 51.04 -5.59
CA VAL A 969 -15.25 51.42 -5.86
C VAL A 969 -15.72 50.78 -7.17
N ALA A 970 -16.22 49.55 -7.08
CA ALA A 970 -16.70 48.79 -8.24
C ALA A 970 -18.20 49.01 -8.56
N SER A 971 -18.98 49.61 -7.64
CA SER A 971 -20.42 49.82 -7.86
C SER A 971 -20.68 50.92 -8.90
N GLN A 972 -21.54 50.65 -9.88
CA GLN A 972 -21.88 51.59 -10.97
C GLN A 972 -22.70 52.80 -10.47
N ASP A 973 -23.47 52.62 -9.40
CA ASP A 973 -24.17 53.67 -8.68
C ASP A 973 -24.30 53.30 -7.19
N PHE A 974 -24.41 54.32 -6.33
CA PHE A 974 -24.76 54.15 -4.91
C PHE A 974 -25.18 55.48 -4.28
N ALA A 975 -25.93 55.39 -3.17
CA ALA A 975 -26.33 56.55 -2.38
C ALA A 975 -25.39 56.76 -1.18
N VAL A 976 -25.06 58.02 -0.89
CA VAL A 976 -24.23 58.42 0.25
C VAL A 976 -25.15 58.76 1.43
N PRO A 977 -25.14 57.98 2.52
CA PRO A 977 -26.00 58.23 3.67
C PRO A 977 -25.48 59.40 4.51
N PHE A 978 -26.37 59.98 5.31
CA PHE A 978 -25.96 60.91 6.35
C PHE A 978 -25.41 60.16 7.58
N ASP A 979 -24.25 60.58 8.07
CA ASP A 979 -23.74 60.21 9.40
C ASP A 979 -24.03 61.30 10.45
N SER A 980 -23.69 61.05 11.72
CA SER A 980 -23.93 61.99 12.81
C SER A 980 -23.11 63.29 12.67
N ALA A 981 -21.93 63.24 12.05
CA ALA A 981 -21.06 64.38 11.85
C ALA A 981 -21.59 65.32 10.74
N SER A 982 -21.99 64.76 9.60
CA SER A 982 -22.59 65.47 8.47
C SER A 982 -23.93 66.10 8.84
N ARG A 983 -24.79 65.41 9.62
CA ARG A 983 -26.04 66.01 10.14
C ARG A 983 -25.79 67.20 11.06
N LYS A 984 -24.72 67.15 11.86
CA LYS A 984 -24.31 68.26 12.73
C LYS A 984 -23.71 69.41 11.92
N PHE A 985 -22.96 69.11 10.87
CA PHE A 985 -22.37 70.12 9.98
C PHE A 985 -23.45 70.87 9.18
N LEU A 986 -24.53 70.18 8.81
CA LEU A 986 -25.70 70.73 8.13
C LEU A 986 -26.74 71.30 9.13
N ALA A 987 -26.29 71.81 10.28
CA ALA A 987 -27.21 72.25 11.32
C ALA A 987 -28.01 73.51 10.95
N GLU A 988 -27.45 74.34 10.07
CA GLU A 988 -27.98 75.62 9.64
C GLU A 988 -28.53 75.55 8.22
N ASP A 989 -29.55 76.35 7.93
CA ASP A 989 -30.03 76.54 6.56
C ASP A 989 -28.97 77.27 5.72
N GLY A 990 -28.79 76.86 4.47
CA GLY A 990 -27.75 77.42 3.60
C GLY A 990 -27.49 76.61 2.34
N LEU A 991 -26.63 77.13 1.46
CA LEU A 991 -26.17 76.42 0.28
C LEU A 991 -24.91 75.60 0.61
N TYR A 992 -24.97 74.29 0.32
CA TYR A 992 -23.90 73.34 0.59
C TYR A 992 -23.48 72.62 -0.70
N ARG A 993 -22.23 72.17 -0.73
CA ARG A 993 -21.62 71.41 -1.83
C ARG A 993 -20.98 70.15 -1.30
N VAL A 994 -21.36 69.01 -1.87
CA VAL A 994 -20.60 67.76 -1.73
C VAL A 994 -19.67 67.60 -2.92
N SER A 995 -18.42 67.23 -2.69
CA SER A 995 -17.41 66.98 -3.71
C SER A 995 -16.80 65.61 -3.49
N ALA A 996 -16.51 64.88 -4.57
CA ALA A 996 -15.73 63.65 -4.53
C ALA A 996 -14.50 63.79 -5.41
N TYR A 997 -13.39 63.21 -4.94
CA TYR A 997 -12.13 63.10 -5.67
C TYR A 997 -11.71 61.63 -5.66
N ALA A 998 -11.45 61.07 -6.83
CA ALA A 998 -11.09 59.68 -7.00
C ALA A 998 -9.81 59.54 -7.81
N VAL A 999 -9.03 58.52 -7.48
CA VAL A 999 -7.85 58.08 -8.25
C VAL A 999 -8.08 56.65 -8.72
N ASP A 1000 -7.61 56.35 -9.93
CA ASP A 1000 -7.67 54.99 -10.46
C ASP A 1000 -6.49 54.13 -10.00
N ASN A 1001 -6.41 52.91 -10.54
CA ASN A 1001 -5.37 51.93 -10.28
C ASN A 1001 -4.15 52.05 -11.22
N ALA A 1002 -4.20 52.95 -12.21
CA ALA A 1002 -3.16 53.10 -13.23
C ALA A 1002 -2.01 53.99 -12.71
N ALA A 1003 -0.90 53.36 -12.33
CA ALA A 1003 0.22 54.08 -11.71
C ALA A 1003 1.34 54.42 -12.72
N PRO A 1004 1.99 55.58 -12.59
CA PRO A 1004 3.10 55.97 -13.47
C PRO A 1004 4.43 55.28 -13.16
N ASN A 1005 4.63 54.81 -11.93
CA ASN A 1005 5.84 54.12 -11.46
C ASN A 1005 5.54 53.31 -10.20
N ALA A 1006 6.47 52.42 -9.81
CA ALA A 1006 6.35 51.57 -8.63
C ALA A 1006 6.09 52.37 -7.33
N SER A 1007 6.78 53.52 -7.15
CA SER A 1007 6.59 54.36 -5.96
C SER A 1007 5.17 54.93 -5.85
N ALA A 1008 4.54 55.29 -6.97
CA ALA A 1008 3.18 55.77 -7.00
C ALA A 1008 2.17 54.64 -6.73
N TYR A 1009 2.43 53.45 -7.27
CA TYR A 1009 1.65 52.24 -7.00
C TYR A 1009 1.68 51.88 -5.51
N ASP A 1010 2.86 51.86 -4.89
CA ASP A 1010 3.04 51.59 -3.47
C ASP A 1010 2.35 52.64 -2.59
N ALA A 1011 2.43 53.91 -2.98
CA ALA A 1011 1.78 55.00 -2.25
C ALA A 1011 0.24 54.90 -2.30
N VAL A 1012 -0.33 54.50 -3.44
CA VAL A 1012 -1.78 54.27 -3.57
C VAL A 1012 -2.22 53.05 -2.77
N ASN A 1013 -1.46 51.95 -2.80
CA ASN A 1013 -1.76 50.77 -1.99
C ASN A 1013 -1.66 51.06 -0.49
N ALA A 1014 -0.67 51.83 -0.06
CA ALA A 1014 -0.57 52.28 1.33
C ALA A 1014 -1.75 53.18 1.73
N LEU A 1015 -2.23 54.04 0.83
CA LEU A 1015 -3.44 54.83 1.05
C LEU A 1015 -4.68 53.93 1.19
N VAL A 1016 -4.86 52.94 0.30
CA VAL A 1016 -5.97 51.98 0.36
C VAL A 1016 -5.98 51.21 1.67
N SER A 1017 -4.83 50.68 2.12
CA SER A 1017 -4.72 50.01 3.41
C SER A 1017 -5.15 50.92 4.57
N LYS A 1018 -4.74 52.19 4.56
CA LYS A 1018 -5.16 53.16 5.60
C LYS A 1018 -6.65 53.51 5.55
N ILE A 1019 -7.25 53.56 4.36
CA ILE A 1019 -8.69 53.76 4.22
C ILE A 1019 -9.42 52.53 4.80
N ALA A 1020 -8.98 51.31 4.47
CA ALA A 1020 -9.53 50.07 5.00
C ALA A 1020 -9.42 49.98 6.53
N ASP A 1021 -8.30 50.44 7.09
CA ASP A 1021 -8.05 50.48 8.55
C ASP A 1021 -8.76 51.65 9.25
N GLY A 1022 -9.38 52.58 8.50
CA GLY A 1022 -10.03 53.78 9.06
C GLY A 1022 -9.06 54.80 9.66
N THR A 1023 -7.77 54.75 9.31
CA THR A 1023 -6.69 55.61 9.86
C THR A 1023 -6.22 56.71 8.90
N VAL A 1024 -6.90 56.86 7.76
CA VAL A 1024 -6.53 57.81 6.71
C VAL A 1024 -6.60 59.27 7.19
N SER A 1025 -5.61 60.07 6.81
CA SER A 1025 -5.52 61.51 7.11
C SER A 1025 -5.45 62.36 5.84
N ALA A 1026 -5.69 63.67 5.96
CA ALA A 1026 -5.53 64.61 4.84
C ALA A 1026 -4.10 64.57 4.25
N GLY A 1027 -3.08 64.40 5.10
CA GLY A 1027 -1.69 64.27 4.66
C GLY A 1027 -1.37 62.96 3.92
N ASP A 1028 -2.23 61.93 3.99
CA ASP A 1028 -2.11 60.73 3.16
C ASP A 1028 -2.61 60.99 1.73
N TRP A 1029 -3.69 61.76 1.60
CA TRP A 1029 -4.21 62.21 0.30
C TRP A 1029 -3.29 63.21 -0.39
N GLU A 1030 -2.66 64.11 0.37
CA GLU A 1030 -1.65 65.04 -0.17
C GLU A 1030 -0.41 64.29 -0.70
N ARG A 1031 -0.04 63.15 -0.10
CA ARG A 1031 1.10 62.34 -0.55
C ARG A 1031 0.90 61.67 -1.89
N VAL A 1032 -0.34 61.28 -2.21
CA VAL A 1032 -0.68 60.73 -3.53
C VAL A 1032 -0.99 61.82 -4.56
N GLN A 1033 -1.39 63.02 -4.11
CA GLN A 1033 -1.56 64.18 -4.97
C GLN A 1033 -0.20 64.66 -5.51
N GLY A 1034 -0.11 64.81 -6.82
CA GLY A 1034 1.14 65.19 -7.49
C GLY A 1034 2.02 64.02 -7.94
N LEU A 1035 1.63 62.76 -7.67
CA LEU A 1035 2.33 61.58 -8.21
C LEU A 1035 2.03 61.32 -9.69
N GLY A 1036 1.19 62.13 -10.32
CA GLY A 1036 0.82 62.00 -11.74
C GLY A 1036 -0.08 60.79 -12.01
N LEU A 1037 -0.95 60.44 -11.06
CA LEU A 1037 -2.03 59.46 -11.20
C LEU A 1037 -3.17 60.03 -12.06
N ASN A 1038 -3.97 59.16 -12.66
CA ASN A 1038 -5.21 59.57 -13.28
C ASN A 1038 -6.24 59.86 -12.18
N ALA A 1039 -6.78 61.08 -12.15
CA ALA A 1039 -7.67 61.51 -11.08
C ALA A 1039 -8.91 62.21 -11.63
N GLY A 1040 -10.07 61.88 -11.06
CA GLY A 1040 -11.37 62.46 -11.38
C GLY A 1040 -11.95 63.22 -10.21
N SER A 1041 -12.75 64.24 -10.48
CA SER A 1041 -13.50 64.96 -9.44
C SER A 1041 -14.86 65.41 -9.94
N ALA A 1042 -15.86 65.36 -9.07
CA ALA A 1042 -17.19 65.86 -9.34
C ALA A 1042 -17.77 66.50 -8.07
N SER A 1043 -18.73 67.41 -8.24
CA SER A 1043 -19.43 68.05 -7.12
C SER A 1043 -20.91 68.24 -7.42
N ALA A 1044 -21.71 68.30 -6.36
CA ALA A 1044 -23.14 68.59 -6.42
C ALA A 1044 -23.51 69.58 -5.33
N GLU A 1045 -24.36 70.55 -5.67
CA GLU A 1045 -24.84 71.57 -4.74
C GLU A 1045 -26.30 71.32 -4.36
N PHE A 1046 -26.64 71.62 -3.10
CA PHE A 1046 -27.99 71.54 -2.58
C PHE A 1046 -28.21 72.55 -1.46
N ARG A 1047 -29.45 72.95 -1.25
CA ARG A 1047 -29.83 73.86 -0.16
C ARG A 1047 -30.35 73.07 1.04
N VAL A 1048 -29.89 73.38 2.26
CA VAL A 1048 -30.52 72.88 3.49
C VAL A 1048 -31.65 73.84 3.89
N ASP A 1049 -32.84 73.29 4.12
CA ASP A 1049 -34.01 74.00 4.65
C ASP A 1049 -34.70 73.15 5.73
N ARG A 1050 -34.55 73.54 6.99
CA ARG A 1050 -35.13 72.88 8.15
C ARG A 1050 -36.42 73.56 8.64
N THR A 1051 -36.94 74.53 7.89
CA THR A 1051 -38.15 75.28 8.30
C THR A 1051 -39.37 74.35 8.32
N PRO A 1052 -40.08 74.20 9.45
CA PRO A 1052 -41.28 73.36 9.51
C PRO A 1052 -42.43 73.97 8.70
N PRO A 1053 -43.25 73.17 7.98
CA PRO A 1053 -44.39 73.68 7.23
C PRO A 1053 -45.48 74.22 8.15
N VAL A 1054 -45.88 75.48 7.96
CA VAL A 1054 -47.01 76.10 8.67
C VAL A 1054 -48.30 75.83 7.89
N LEU A 1055 -49.10 74.85 8.33
CA LEU A 1055 -50.45 74.63 7.80
C LEU A 1055 -51.43 75.67 8.39
N LYS A 1056 -51.91 76.61 7.57
CA LYS A 1056 -53.02 77.52 7.94
C LYS A 1056 -54.36 76.96 7.48
N PHE A 1057 -55.22 76.59 8.43
CA PHE A 1057 -56.61 76.18 8.17
C PHE A 1057 -57.58 77.36 8.40
N ASP A 1058 -57.60 78.33 7.48
CA ASP A 1058 -58.59 79.40 7.52
C ASP A 1058 -59.79 79.05 6.62
N LYS A 1059 -60.73 78.26 7.19
CA LYS A 1059 -62.16 78.09 6.82
C LYS A 1059 -62.60 76.62 6.84
N VAL A 1060 -63.22 76.17 7.93
CA VAL A 1060 -64.59 75.60 7.96
C VAL A 1060 -65.07 75.70 9.41
N GLY A 1061 -66.13 76.48 9.64
CA GLY A 1061 -66.79 76.60 10.94
C GLY A 1061 -67.77 75.46 11.20
N ALA A 1062 -67.83 75.08 12.49
CA ALA A 1062 -68.95 74.54 13.25
C ALA A 1062 -70.06 73.76 12.53
N VAL A 1063 -70.17 72.45 12.82
CA VAL A 1063 -71.28 71.88 13.63
C VAL A 1063 -70.75 70.64 14.35
N VAL A 1064 -70.82 70.64 15.68
CA VAL A 1064 -70.67 69.44 16.53
C VAL A 1064 -72.08 68.95 16.84
N PRO A 1065 -72.47 67.72 16.48
CA PRO A 1065 -73.65 67.09 17.07
C PRO A 1065 -73.29 66.50 18.44
N GLU A 1066 -74.17 66.74 19.41
CA GLU A 1066 -74.11 66.14 20.74
C GLU A 1066 -74.06 64.61 20.66
N GLY A 1067 -73.12 64.00 21.38
CA GLY A 1067 -73.14 62.56 21.67
C GLY A 1067 -71.88 61.75 21.37
N ALA A 1068 -70.73 62.33 20.99
CA ALA A 1068 -69.50 61.55 20.81
C ALA A 1068 -68.32 62.06 21.66
N SER A 1069 -67.87 61.17 22.54
CA SER A 1069 -66.81 61.29 23.54
C SER A 1069 -65.39 61.25 22.96
N ALA A 1070 -64.44 61.58 23.84
CA ALA A 1070 -62.99 61.74 23.64
C ALA A 1070 -62.29 60.74 22.68
N VAL A 1071 -61.28 61.25 21.97
CA VAL A 1071 -60.40 60.58 20.99
C VAL A 1071 -59.47 59.55 21.66
N GLY A 1072 -60.06 58.51 22.25
CA GLY A 1072 -59.38 57.31 22.74
C GLY A 1072 -59.63 56.07 21.87
N GLU A 1073 -60.52 56.13 20.87
CA GLU A 1073 -61.06 54.92 20.20
C GLU A 1073 -60.64 54.71 18.72
N TYR A 1074 -59.70 55.49 18.17
CA TYR A 1074 -59.17 55.20 16.81
C TYR A 1074 -57.96 54.25 16.80
N ALA A 1075 -57.56 53.71 17.95
CA ALA A 1075 -56.48 52.73 18.06
C ALA A 1075 -56.92 51.28 17.74
N SER A 1076 -58.20 51.03 17.39
CA SER A 1076 -58.78 49.68 17.40
C SER A 1076 -59.61 49.26 16.17
N LEU A 1077 -59.53 49.92 15.01
CA LEU A 1077 -60.26 49.46 13.81
C LEU A 1077 -59.33 48.95 12.68
N GLU A 1078 -59.67 47.74 12.21
CA GLU A 1078 -58.94 46.91 11.26
C GLU A 1078 -58.80 47.53 9.85
N ARG A 1079 -57.68 47.20 9.20
CA ARG A 1079 -57.34 47.68 7.86
C ARG A 1079 -58.27 47.08 6.79
N PRO A 1080 -58.78 47.88 5.83
CA PRO A 1080 -59.57 47.36 4.72
C PRO A 1080 -58.74 46.49 3.75
N HIS A 1081 -59.39 45.47 3.18
CA HIS A 1081 -58.82 44.49 2.25
C HIS A 1081 -58.20 45.12 0.99
N ARG A 1082 -57.04 44.58 0.59
CA ARG A 1082 -56.31 44.93 -0.64
C ARG A 1082 -57.15 44.60 -1.88
N ARG A 1083 -57.26 45.54 -2.83
CA ARG A 1083 -57.89 45.30 -4.14
C ARG A 1083 -56.84 44.78 -5.14
N GLU A 1084 -57.14 43.64 -5.76
CA GLU A 1084 -56.37 43.12 -6.88
C GLU A 1084 -56.46 44.10 -8.06
N GLY A 1085 -55.32 44.67 -8.44
CA GLY A 1085 -55.22 45.71 -9.46
C GLY A 1085 -54.17 46.78 -9.17
N PHE A 1086 -53.65 46.85 -7.94
CA PHE A 1086 -52.56 47.74 -7.57
C PHE A 1086 -51.45 46.97 -6.84
N ALA A 1087 -50.20 47.15 -7.29
CA ALA A 1087 -49.02 46.69 -6.59
C ALA A 1087 -48.73 47.64 -5.43
N TYR A 1088 -48.96 47.17 -4.20
CA TYR A 1088 -48.61 47.86 -2.97
C TYR A 1088 -47.32 47.25 -2.40
N VAL A 1089 -46.26 48.05 -2.29
CA VAL A 1089 -45.03 47.71 -1.57
C VAL A 1089 -45.01 48.56 -0.30
N SER A 1090 -44.95 47.90 0.85
CA SER A 1090 -44.77 48.51 2.17
C SER A 1090 -43.41 48.12 2.71
N ASP A 1091 -42.70 49.09 3.27
CA ASP A 1091 -41.63 48.96 4.28
C ASP A 1091 -42.02 47.88 5.33
N ASP A 1092 -41.15 47.09 5.94
CA ASP A 1092 -39.70 47.16 6.12
C ASP A 1092 -39.27 45.77 6.64
N SER A 1093 -38.09 45.27 6.26
CA SER A 1093 -37.36 44.31 7.09
C SER A 1093 -35.88 44.26 6.69
N LEU A 1094 -35.08 45.05 7.40
CA LEU A 1094 -33.82 44.65 8.02
C LEU A 1094 -32.83 43.87 7.13
N LEU A 1095 -31.98 44.60 6.39
CA LEU A 1095 -30.61 44.17 6.12
C LEU A 1095 -29.68 44.87 7.12
N SER A 1096 -29.44 44.18 8.24
CA SER A 1096 -28.30 44.47 9.11
C SER A 1096 -27.02 44.05 8.38
N VAL A 1097 -26.28 45.01 7.81
CA VAL A 1097 -24.88 44.77 7.47
C VAL A 1097 -24.05 45.13 8.70
N ALA A 1098 -23.79 44.12 9.52
CA ALA A 1098 -22.78 44.20 10.57
C ALA A 1098 -21.41 43.99 9.93
N TYR A 1099 -20.55 45.02 9.99
CA TYR A 1099 -19.12 44.83 9.83
C TYR A 1099 -18.61 44.13 11.08
N THR A 1100 -18.08 42.92 10.92
CA THR A 1100 -17.24 42.30 11.95
C THR A 1100 -15.82 42.34 11.43
N VAL A 1101 -15.04 43.25 11.99
CA VAL A 1101 -13.58 43.21 11.98
C VAL A 1101 -13.20 42.12 12.99
N SER A 1102 -12.44 41.11 12.58
CA SER A 1102 -11.67 40.29 13.50
C SER A 1102 -10.21 40.32 13.08
N SER A 1103 -9.42 40.81 14.04
CA SER A 1103 -7.96 40.89 14.17
C SER A 1103 -7.14 39.76 13.59
#